data_AF-A0AAE9NQ64-F1
#
_entry.id   AF-A0AAE9NQ64-F1
#
_cell.length_a   1.000
_cell.length_b   1.000
_cell.length_c   1.000
_cell.angle_alpha   90.00
_cell.angle_beta   90.00
_cell.angle_gamma   90.00
#
_symmetry.space_group_name_H-M   'P 1'
#
loop_
_entity.id
_entity.type
_entity.pdbx_description
1 polymer ?
#
loop_
_entity_poly.entity_id
_entity_poly.type
_entity_poly.pdbx_seq_one_letter_code
_entity_poly.pdbx_strand_id
1 'polypeptide(L)'
;MTGNDEAVENPLADIQQPTAFGQRVGAAHGEQRHSSELIKHYPASLVSAAWSWLLYKYSGEEQVCAALVTADLPDNVRPLIAHFQQRDRLVSEWIAAVGPQSASELMAADIQHALFSSLLIVGEMASLSVIVQKAAQNVALIVQVQNDRVILTAPDGQFDNRQLQRIAHHLTQLLDGLLASRWERLAQIRLSPRVAPLPHRATTHALHDELLARLTQEARQDCVAIAFQERDIRYRELLQRVALIQQALAAQGVTAGQRVGLHLSRQPDTVAALLACLFSQVTFVPLEPDFPGERLQAIQQEAALAAVLQDGYTGGSLAFDCPILNLCDLPYAASDSTANVQQARAGGPETAAYMMFTSGSTGKPKGVVIGQRALQTFIHASVERLALTDKANWLLITTLAFDISMLEVFAPLWVGGVQHLTTHEEYKDPQAVAAYLQARPEINVLQATPAFWRMMFKAGWQGKPDLVALCGGEALDLRLAQRLVSGCRTLWNCYGPTEATIWSQMAQIDGAVLENQHTVALGNTLAGYQHLVIDDDRHPLEEGMVGELCILGEALSSGYWQRDDLTQDRFIQQVESGQRMYRTGDKVRLLADDRYQYLGRFDDQVKLRGFRIELGEIEAQLKRIEQVQDAAVKLQGEGDDAVLVGYVEYKPGSEMTKLALRKQLHQFLPAYMVPGRIVVLDKLPKTGSGKVDRKRLTEV
;
A
#
# COMPACT_ATOMS: atom_id res chain seq x y z
N MET A 1 64.71 -19.49 18.29
CA MET A 1 64.16 -20.86 18.27
C MET A 1 62.65 -20.71 18.42
N THR A 2 61.97 -20.65 17.27
CA THR A 2 61.06 -21.70 16.73
C THR A 2 59.67 -21.54 17.35
N GLY A 3 58.59 -21.24 16.64
CA GLY A 3 58.26 -21.33 15.22
C GLY A 3 56.81 -21.80 15.14
N ASN A 4 55.95 -21.07 14.43
CA ASN A 4 54.75 -21.56 13.74
C ASN A 4 54.09 -20.36 13.04
N ASP A 5 54.64 -20.05 11.86
CA ASP A 5 53.93 -19.30 10.82
C ASP A 5 52.91 -20.26 10.19
N GLU A 6 51.64 -20.19 10.62
CA GLU A 6 50.54 -20.68 9.79
C GLU A 6 50.25 -19.61 8.74
N ALA A 7 50.75 -19.85 7.53
CA ALA A 7 50.44 -19.06 6.35
C ALA A 7 48.92 -19.10 6.13
N VAL A 8 48.27 -17.97 6.37
CA VAL A 8 46.90 -17.71 5.92
C VAL A 8 46.95 -17.71 4.39
N GLU A 9 46.41 -18.77 3.77
CA GLU A 9 46.24 -18.85 2.32
C GLU A 9 45.40 -17.65 1.87
N ASN A 10 45.99 -16.83 0.99
CA ASN A 10 45.34 -15.70 0.37
C ASN A 10 44.33 -16.22 -0.68
N PRO A 11 43.01 -16.09 -0.47
CA PRO A 11 41.99 -16.62 -1.39
C PRO A 11 41.91 -15.82 -2.71
N LEU A 12 42.68 -14.73 -2.85
CA LEU A 12 42.74 -13.91 -4.07
C LEU A 12 43.84 -14.35 -5.05
N ALA A 13 44.76 -15.24 -4.65
CA ALA A 13 45.86 -15.69 -5.52
C ALA A 13 45.36 -16.56 -6.70
N ASP A 14 44.24 -17.25 -6.55
CA ASP A 14 43.65 -18.14 -7.57
C ASP A 14 42.87 -17.40 -8.68
N ILE A 15 42.76 -16.06 -8.60
CA ILE A 15 42.05 -15.23 -9.58
C ILE A 15 42.95 -14.86 -10.78
N GLN A 16 44.27 -15.01 -10.67
CA GLN A 16 45.22 -14.61 -11.72
C GLN A 16 45.46 -15.65 -12.82
N GLN A 17 44.83 -16.84 -12.74
CA GLN A 17 44.91 -17.86 -13.80
C GLN A 17 43.52 -18.28 -14.29
N PRO A 18 43.06 -17.77 -15.46
CA PRO A 18 41.69 -17.92 -15.95
C PRO A 18 41.23 -19.36 -16.24
N THR A 19 42.16 -20.31 -16.34
CA THR A 19 41.87 -21.69 -16.73
C THR A 19 41.46 -22.60 -15.57
N ALA A 20 41.73 -22.23 -14.31
CA ALA A 20 41.47 -23.10 -13.15
C ALA A 20 40.05 -22.97 -12.56
N PHE A 21 39.43 -21.79 -12.64
CA PHE A 21 38.13 -21.54 -12.00
C PHE A 21 36.97 -22.28 -12.72
N GLY A 22 36.99 -22.31 -14.05
CA GLY A 22 35.99 -23.04 -14.85
C GLY A 22 36.06 -24.56 -14.69
N GLN A 23 37.23 -25.11 -14.32
CA GLN A 23 37.41 -26.55 -14.08
C GLN A 23 37.18 -26.96 -12.62
N ARG A 24 37.50 -26.11 -11.62
CA ARG A 24 37.28 -26.45 -10.20
C ARG A 24 35.81 -26.37 -9.77
N VAL A 25 35.01 -25.50 -10.38
CA VAL A 25 33.54 -25.49 -10.18
C VAL A 25 32.89 -26.76 -10.75
N GLY A 26 33.57 -27.53 -11.60
CA GLY A 26 33.07 -28.81 -12.12
C GLY A 26 33.37 -30.04 -11.24
N ALA A 27 34.27 -29.96 -10.25
CA ALA A 27 34.85 -31.15 -9.62
C ALA A 27 34.72 -31.23 -8.09
N ALA A 28 34.27 -30.17 -7.41
CA ALA A 28 34.03 -30.19 -5.96
C ALA A 28 32.52 -30.12 -5.68
N HIS A 29 32.03 -31.15 -5.00
CA HIS A 29 30.64 -31.42 -4.60
C HIS A 29 29.76 -32.09 -5.67
N GLY A 30 29.40 -33.34 -5.37
CA GLY A 30 28.32 -34.09 -6.04
C GLY A 30 26.95 -33.52 -5.67
N GLU A 31 26.75 -32.23 -5.92
CA GLU A 31 25.47 -31.54 -5.86
C GLU A 31 24.72 -31.79 -7.18
N GLN A 32 23.45 -32.17 -7.08
CA GLN A 32 22.62 -32.54 -8.22
C GLN A 32 22.10 -31.28 -8.92
N ARG A 33 22.93 -30.69 -9.78
CA ARG A 33 22.57 -29.48 -10.53
C ARG A 33 21.34 -29.69 -11.42
N HIS A 34 20.38 -28.79 -11.31
CA HIS A 34 19.27 -28.68 -12.25
C HIS A 34 19.68 -27.80 -13.46
N SER A 35 19.50 -28.32 -14.67
CA SER A 35 19.80 -27.62 -15.94
C SER A 35 18.57 -27.56 -16.85
N SER A 36 18.27 -26.38 -17.40
CA SER A 36 17.32 -26.22 -18.50
C SER A 36 18.06 -25.79 -19.78
N GLU A 37 17.77 -26.43 -20.92
CA GLU A 37 18.45 -26.19 -22.20
C GLU A 37 17.50 -25.52 -23.21
N LEU A 38 17.95 -24.43 -23.84
CA LEU A 38 17.24 -23.73 -24.92
C LEU A 38 17.82 -24.11 -26.29
N ILE A 39 16.96 -24.54 -27.23
CA ILE A 39 17.34 -25.31 -28.45
C ILE A 39 17.58 -24.40 -29.70
N LYS A 40 17.63 -23.08 -29.55
CA LYS A 40 17.80 -22.12 -30.67
C LYS A 40 19.11 -21.35 -30.59
N HIS A 41 19.67 -21.03 -31.77
CA HIS A 41 20.95 -20.32 -31.90
C HIS A 41 20.82 -18.80 -31.64
N TYR A 42 21.57 -18.23 -30.69
CA TYR A 42 21.53 -16.80 -30.33
C TYR A 42 22.93 -16.15 -30.17
N PRO A 43 23.16 -14.91 -30.67
CA PRO A 43 24.43 -14.20 -30.44
C PRO A 43 24.70 -13.87 -28.96
N ALA A 44 25.94 -14.03 -28.51
CA ALA A 44 26.33 -13.82 -27.11
C ALA A 44 26.04 -12.40 -26.57
N SER A 45 26.27 -11.36 -27.40
CA SER A 45 25.98 -9.97 -27.04
C SER A 45 24.48 -9.73 -26.83
N LEU A 46 23.63 -10.40 -27.62
CA LEU A 46 22.18 -10.37 -27.49
C LEU A 46 21.72 -11.05 -26.20
N VAL A 47 22.28 -12.23 -25.90
CA VAL A 47 22.03 -12.96 -24.64
C VAL A 47 22.44 -12.13 -23.43
N SER A 48 23.57 -11.44 -23.48
CA SER A 48 24.02 -10.56 -22.39
C SER A 48 23.08 -9.37 -22.16
N ALA A 49 22.64 -8.69 -23.22
CA ALA A 49 21.71 -7.56 -23.12
C ALA A 49 20.33 -8.02 -22.60
N ALA A 50 19.85 -9.15 -23.14
CA ALA A 50 18.60 -9.79 -22.74
C ALA A 50 18.59 -10.15 -21.26
N TRP A 51 19.68 -10.76 -20.80
CA TRP A 51 19.86 -11.19 -19.42
C TRP A 51 19.95 -10.03 -18.44
N SER A 52 20.69 -8.98 -18.78
CA SER A 52 20.83 -7.79 -17.94
C SER A 52 19.48 -7.10 -17.72
N TRP A 53 18.67 -7.00 -18.78
CA TRP A 53 17.32 -6.47 -18.68
C TRP A 53 16.40 -7.35 -17.81
N LEU A 54 16.48 -8.68 -17.94
CA LEU A 54 15.75 -9.59 -17.06
C LEU A 54 16.15 -9.44 -15.59
N LEU A 55 17.45 -9.35 -15.29
CA LEU A 55 17.95 -9.15 -13.93
C LEU A 55 17.42 -7.86 -13.30
N TYR A 56 17.39 -6.77 -14.07
CA TYR A 56 16.73 -5.52 -13.66
C TYR A 56 15.26 -5.77 -13.30
N LYS A 57 14.50 -6.45 -14.17
CA LYS A 57 13.08 -6.74 -13.90
C LYS A 57 12.86 -7.65 -12.69
N TYR A 58 13.74 -8.62 -12.42
CA TYR A 58 13.61 -9.52 -11.27
C TYR A 58 14.08 -8.93 -9.94
N SER A 59 15.12 -8.08 -9.97
CA SER A 59 15.68 -7.44 -8.78
C SER A 59 14.92 -6.17 -8.38
N GLY A 60 14.47 -5.39 -9.37
CA GLY A 60 13.97 -4.04 -9.15
C GLY A 60 15.02 -3.06 -8.62
N GLU A 61 16.31 -3.40 -8.75
CA GLU A 61 17.45 -2.54 -8.39
C GLU A 61 17.91 -1.78 -9.63
N GLU A 62 18.09 -0.47 -9.53
CA GLU A 62 18.57 0.34 -10.66
C GLU A 62 20.06 0.09 -10.95
N GLN A 63 20.85 -0.34 -9.94
CA GLN A 63 22.29 -0.55 -10.01
C GLN A 63 22.69 -1.92 -10.57
N VAL A 64 21.91 -2.50 -11.48
CA VAL A 64 22.29 -3.76 -12.14
C VAL A 64 23.43 -3.46 -13.12
N CYS A 65 24.65 -3.53 -12.59
CA CYS A 65 25.88 -3.35 -13.34
C CYS A 65 25.99 -4.39 -14.46
N ALA A 66 25.79 -3.94 -15.70
CA ALA A 66 26.24 -4.65 -16.88
C ALA A 66 27.46 -3.94 -17.46
N ALA A 67 28.65 -4.51 -17.22
CA ALA A 67 29.84 -4.18 -17.99
C ALA A 67 29.69 -4.75 -19.41
N LEU A 68 28.87 -4.11 -20.24
CA LEU A 68 28.83 -4.36 -21.67
C LEU A 68 30.08 -3.75 -22.30
N VAL A 69 31.19 -4.48 -22.25
CA VAL A 69 32.29 -4.28 -23.18
C VAL A 69 31.97 -5.10 -24.41
N THR A 70 31.57 -4.47 -25.51
CA THR A 70 32.11 -4.78 -26.85
C THR A 70 31.54 -3.85 -27.94
N ALA A 71 32.41 -3.51 -28.88
CA ALA A 71 32.06 -3.12 -30.24
C ALA A 71 31.09 -4.15 -30.88
N ASP A 72 30.34 -3.72 -31.89
CA ASP A 72 29.30 -4.47 -32.62
C ASP A 72 27.97 -4.74 -31.89
N LEU A 73 27.50 -3.75 -31.13
CA LEU A 73 26.09 -3.67 -30.73
C LEU A 73 25.27 -2.93 -31.81
N PRO A 74 24.16 -3.53 -32.30
CA PRO A 74 23.21 -2.88 -33.20
C PRO A 74 22.70 -1.55 -32.63
N ASP A 75 22.51 -0.54 -33.48
CA ASP A 75 22.20 0.84 -33.08
C ASP A 75 20.89 0.97 -32.27
N ASN A 76 19.95 0.03 -32.40
CA ASN A 76 18.68 0.02 -31.67
C ASN A 76 18.80 -0.52 -30.22
N VAL A 77 19.89 -1.22 -29.88
CA VAL A 77 20.20 -1.70 -28.51
C VAL A 77 20.98 -0.65 -27.72
N ARG A 78 21.75 0.21 -28.42
CA ARG A 78 22.55 1.28 -27.80
C ARG A 78 21.74 2.25 -26.91
N PRO A 79 20.50 2.65 -27.23
CA PRO A 79 19.69 3.48 -26.34
C PRO A 79 19.33 2.81 -25.02
N LEU A 80 19.18 1.48 -24.99
CA LEU A 80 18.92 0.75 -23.75
C LEU A 80 20.18 0.76 -22.87
N ILE A 81 21.34 0.50 -23.47
CA ILE A 81 22.63 0.56 -22.79
C ILE A 81 22.90 1.99 -22.30
N ALA A 82 22.59 3.00 -23.12
CA ALA A 82 22.69 4.40 -22.75
C ALA A 82 21.68 4.79 -21.65
N HIS A 83 20.49 4.18 -21.62
CA HIS A 83 19.51 4.37 -20.54
C HIS A 83 20.02 3.81 -19.21
N PHE A 84 20.60 2.60 -19.23
CA PHE A 84 21.29 2.03 -18.06
C PHE A 84 22.50 2.90 -17.66
N GLN A 85 23.34 3.31 -18.61
CA GLN A 85 24.50 4.18 -18.36
C GLN A 85 24.14 5.60 -17.88
N GLN A 86 23.02 6.18 -18.32
CA GLN A 86 22.54 7.49 -17.85
C GLN A 86 21.95 7.42 -16.44
N ARG A 87 21.33 6.29 -16.06
CA ARG A 87 20.84 6.06 -14.68
C ARG A 87 21.98 5.66 -13.73
N ASP A 88 23.04 5.00 -14.21
CA ASP A 88 24.25 4.61 -13.46
C ASP A 88 25.44 5.58 -13.59
N ARG A 89 25.19 6.88 -13.37
CA ARG A 89 26.28 7.88 -13.30
C ARG A 89 27.31 7.56 -12.20
N LEU A 90 26.89 6.86 -11.14
CA LEU A 90 27.74 6.49 -9.99
C LEU A 90 28.86 5.51 -10.36
N VAL A 91 28.60 4.54 -11.24
CA VAL A 91 29.63 3.55 -11.64
C VAL A 91 30.68 4.21 -12.53
N SER A 92 30.25 5.11 -13.42
CA SER A 92 31.14 5.86 -14.31
C SER A 92 32.00 6.88 -13.55
N GLU A 93 31.43 7.58 -12.58
CA GLU A 93 32.15 8.51 -11.69
C GLU A 93 33.10 7.77 -10.73
N TRP A 94 32.72 6.58 -10.26
CA TRP A 94 33.57 5.71 -9.43
C TRP A 94 34.77 5.16 -10.23
N ILE A 95 34.56 4.64 -11.44
CA ILE A 95 35.65 4.20 -12.34
C ILE A 95 36.58 5.38 -12.69
N ALA A 96 36.02 6.58 -12.92
CA ALA A 96 36.80 7.78 -13.21
C ALA A 96 37.61 8.27 -11.99
N ALA A 97 37.13 8.07 -10.77
CA ALA A 97 37.81 8.49 -9.55
C ALA A 97 38.97 7.55 -9.14
N VAL A 98 38.92 6.27 -9.53
CA VAL A 98 39.83 5.24 -9.05
C VAL A 98 40.97 4.93 -10.04
N GLY A 99 40.81 5.30 -11.32
CA GLY A 99 41.83 5.08 -12.35
C GLY A 99 42.06 3.59 -12.69
N PRO A 100 42.83 3.29 -13.75
CA PRO A 100 42.92 1.95 -14.35
C PRO A 100 43.81 0.97 -13.58
N GLN A 101 43.71 0.93 -12.25
CA GLN A 101 44.31 -0.15 -11.46
C GLN A 101 43.32 -1.32 -11.33
N SER A 102 43.87 -2.54 -11.36
CA SER A 102 43.14 -3.79 -11.48
C SER A 102 41.96 -3.87 -10.52
N ALA A 103 40.76 -4.01 -11.09
CA ALA A 103 39.48 -4.13 -10.39
C ALA A 103 39.44 -5.24 -9.31
N SER A 104 40.40 -6.17 -9.31
CA SER A 104 40.56 -7.22 -8.30
C SER A 104 40.98 -6.72 -6.93
N GLU A 105 41.69 -5.60 -6.81
CA GLU A 105 42.18 -5.09 -5.51
C GLU A 105 41.18 -4.17 -4.79
N LEU A 106 40.18 -3.66 -5.50
CA LEU A 106 39.19 -2.71 -4.97
C LEU A 106 37.85 -3.35 -4.54
N MET A 107 37.60 -4.61 -4.94
CA MET A 107 36.36 -5.34 -4.62
C MET A 107 36.24 -5.79 -3.15
N ALA A 108 37.28 -5.55 -2.34
CA ALA A 108 37.31 -5.92 -0.92
C ALA A 108 36.69 -4.86 0.02
N ALA A 109 36.30 -3.68 -0.48
CA ALA A 109 35.78 -2.59 0.35
C ALA A 109 34.41 -2.10 -0.14
N ASP A 110 33.40 -2.32 0.71
CA ASP A 110 32.15 -1.54 0.82
C ASP A 110 31.11 -1.58 -0.32
N ILE A 111 30.66 -2.77 -0.74
CA ILE A 111 29.41 -2.88 -1.51
C ILE A 111 28.56 -4.05 -0.99
N GLN A 112 27.68 -3.78 -0.03
CA GLN A 112 26.80 -4.81 0.56
C GLN A 112 25.58 -5.19 -0.31
N HIS A 113 25.37 -4.59 -1.49
CA HIS A 113 24.12 -4.78 -2.26
C HIS A 113 24.23 -4.85 -3.80
N ALA A 114 25.42 -4.89 -4.42
CA ALA A 114 25.53 -4.90 -5.88
C ALA A 114 25.44 -6.31 -6.50
N LEU A 115 24.73 -6.40 -7.62
CA LEU A 115 24.71 -7.56 -8.51
C LEU A 115 25.91 -7.48 -9.47
N PHE A 116 26.70 -8.54 -9.56
CA PHE A 116 27.89 -8.57 -10.43
C PHE A 116 27.67 -9.50 -11.62
N SER A 117 27.72 -8.96 -12.84
CA SER A 117 27.75 -9.72 -14.08
C SER A 117 29.17 -9.75 -14.66
N SER A 118 29.67 -10.93 -15.07
CA SER A 118 30.96 -11.07 -15.75
C SER A 118 30.78 -11.87 -17.05
N LEU A 119 31.03 -11.23 -18.20
CA LEU A 119 31.11 -11.93 -19.48
C LEU A 119 32.55 -12.43 -19.66
N LEU A 120 32.72 -13.74 -19.80
CA LEU A 120 34.01 -14.36 -20.12
C LEU A 120 33.88 -15.08 -21.46
N ILE A 121 34.45 -14.46 -22.51
CA ILE A 121 34.54 -15.06 -23.85
C ILE A 121 35.83 -15.88 -23.91
N VAL A 122 35.72 -17.19 -24.07
CA VAL A 122 36.87 -18.10 -24.19
C VAL A 122 36.71 -18.92 -25.47
N GLY A 123 37.32 -18.46 -26.56
CA GLY A 123 37.21 -19.12 -27.88
C GLY A 123 35.83 -18.92 -28.56
N GLU A 124 35.38 -19.88 -29.39
CA GLU A 124 34.00 -19.89 -29.94
C GLU A 124 32.92 -20.10 -28.87
N MET A 125 33.30 -20.27 -27.60
CA MET A 125 32.38 -20.33 -26.46
C MET A 125 32.32 -18.97 -25.75
N ALA A 126 31.11 -18.41 -25.68
CA ALA A 126 30.83 -17.26 -24.84
C ALA A 126 30.12 -17.73 -23.57
N SER A 127 30.81 -17.67 -22.43
CA SER A 127 30.18 -17.95 -21.14
C SER A 127 29.83 -16.64 -20.43
N LEU A 128 28.55 -16.40 -20.17
CA LEU A 128 28.10 -15.30 -19.32
C LEU A 128 27.85 -15.84 -17.91
N SER A 129 28.78 -15.60 -16.99
CA SER A 129 28.56 -15.98 -15.59
C SER A 129 28.02 -14.79 -14.83
N VAL A 130 26.80 -14.89 -14.32
CA VAL A 130 26.25 -13.86 -13.42
C VAL A 130 26.11 -14.44 -12.03
N ILE A 131 26.79 -13.81 -11.08
CA ILE A 131 26.72 -14.17 -9.67
C ILE A 131 25.86 -13.10 -9.00
N VAL A 132 24.66 -13.50 -8.60
CA VAL A 132 23.73 -12.66 -7.83
C VAL A 132 24.10 -12.81 -6.37
N GLN A 133 24.78 -11.85 -5.75
CA GLN A 133 25.00 -11.91 -4.29
C GLN A 133 23.76 -11.42 -3.55
N LYS A 134 23.26 -12.20 -2.59
CA LYS A 134 22.21 -11.77 -1.65
C LYS A 134 22.63 -12.08 -0.22
N ALA A 135 22.86 -11.02 0.57
CA ALA A 135 23.00 -11.07 2.03
C ALA A 135 23.89 -12.23 2.56
N ALA A 136 25.20 -12.15 2.28
CA ALA A 136 26.23 -13.14 2.64
C ALA A 136 26.10 -14.54 2.00
N GLN A 137 25.10 -14.80 1.16
CA GLN A 137 25.00 -15.99 0.32
C GLN A 137 25.19 -15.63 -1.15
N ASN A 138 26.11 -16.34 -1.83
CA ASN A 138 26.28 -16.23 -3.28
C ASN A 138 25.13 -16.99 -3.95
N VAL A 139 24.21 -16.28 -4.59
CA VAL A 139 23.19 -16.87 -5.47
C VAL A 139 23.74 -16.92 -6.89
N ALA A 140 24.23 -18.06 -7.36
CA ALA A 140 24.91 -18.14 -8.66
C ALA A 140 23.96 -18.65 -9.75
N LEU A 141 23.25 -17.77 -10.47
CA LEU A 141 22.52 -18.19 -11.67
C LEU A 141 23.41 -17.98 -12.90
N ILE A 142 24.04 -19.06 -13.36
CA ILE A 142 25.00 -19.06 -14.46
C ILE A 142 24.26 -19.24 -15.79
N VAL A 143 24.53 -18.37 -16.78
CA VAL A 143 23.91 -18.41 -18.12
C VAL A 143 24.97 -18.65 -19.18
N GLN A 144 25.18 -19.89 -19.57
CA GLN A 144 26.22 -20.23 -20.54
C GLN A 144 25.64 -20.28 -21.95
N VAL A 145 26.39 -19.78 -22.94
CA VAL A 145 26.10 -20.04 -24.36
C VAL A 145 27.13 -21.06 -24.86
N GLN A 146 26.70 -22.28 -25.13
CA GLN A 146 27.56 -23.36 -25.62
C GLN A 146 26.96 -23.96 -26.89
N ASN A 147 27.72 -24.01 -27.98
CA ASN A 147 27.25 -24.49 -29.29
C ASN A 147 25.92 -23.85 -29.69
N ASP A 148 25.83 -22.53 -29.43
CA ASP A 148 24.64 -21.70 -29.58
C ASP A 148 23.39 -22.13 -28.79
N ARG A 149 23.53 -22.98 -27.77
CA ARG A 149 22.48 -23.28 -26.79
C ARG A 149 22.67 -22.44 -25.55
N VAL A 150 21.57 -21.96 -24.97
CA VAL A 150 21.60 -21.26 -23.68
C VAL A 150 21.33 -22.27 -22.56
N ILE A 151 22.26 -22.37 -21.61
CA ILE A 151 22.19 -23.26 -20.44
C ILE A 151 22.09 -22.40 -19.18
N LEU A 152 21.03 -22.59 -18.41
CA LEU A 152 20.86 -22.00 -17.08
C LEU A 152 21.25 -23.02 -16.01
N THR A 153 22.16 -22.63 -15.12
CA THR A 153 22.61 -23.48 -13.99
C THR A 153 22.49 -22.68 -12.68
N ALA A 154 21.92 -23.30 -11.65
CA ALA A 154 21.82 -22.70 -10.32
C ALA A 154 22.20 -23.70 -9.20
N PRO A 155 22.68 -23.21 -8.03
CA PRO A 155 22.90 -24.04 -6.85
C PRO A 155 21.61 -24.65 -6.33
N ASP A 156 21.73 -25.87 -5.79
CA ASP A 156 20.61 -26.61 -5.22
C ASP A 156 19.99 -25.86 -4.02
N GLY A 157 18.66 -25.86 -3.94
CA GLY A 157 17.90 -25.24 -2.85
C GLY A 157 17.75 -23.71 -2.93
N GLN A 158 18.40 -23.03 -3.89
CA GLN A 158 18.26 -21.59 -4.06
C GLN A 158 17.18 -21.19 -5.07
N PHE A 159 16.94 -22.04 -6.07
CA PHE A 159 15.84 -21.90 -7.02
C PHE A 159 15.07 -23.20 -7.10
N ASP A 160 13.75 -23.10 -7.20
CA ASP A 160 12.94 -24.26 -7.57
C ASP A 160 12.94 -24.46 -9.11
N ASN A 161 12.62 -25.67 -9.57
CA ASN A 161 12.59 -26.00 -11.00
C ASN A 161 11.60 -25.13 -11.79
N ARG A 162 10.50 -24.68 -11.17
CA ARG A 162 9.49 -23.85 -11.82
C ARG A 162 10.02 -22.43 -12.05
N GLN A 163 10.75 -21.88 -11.10
CA GLN A 163 11.45 -20.60 -11.20
C GLN A 163 12.49 -20.62 -12.32
N LEU A 164 13.32 -21.67 -12.39
CA LEU A 164 14.32 -21.82 -13.46
C LEU A 164 13.69 -21.94 -14.85
N GLN A 165 12.66 -22.79 -14.98
CA GLN A 165 11.92 -22.93 -16.24
C GLN A 165 11.27 -21.62 -16.68
N ARG A 166 10.73 -20.84 -15.74
CA ARG A 166 10.14 -19.53 -16.02
C ARG A 166 11.19 -18.54 -16.52
N ILE A 167 12.33 -18.45 -15.83
CA ILE A 167 13.45 -17.58 -16.25
C ILE A 167 13.94 -17.97 -17.65
N ALA A 168 14.06 -19.29 -17.92
CA ALA A 168 14.41 -19.80 -19.25
C ALA A 168 13.38 -19.38 -20.31
N HIS A 169 12.09 -19.49 -19.98
CA HIS A 169 11.00 -19.12 -20.88
C HIS A 169 11.04 -17.62 -21.22
N HIS A 170 11.16 -16.75 -20.22
CA HIS A 170 11.25 -15.30 -20.44
C HIS A 170 12.49 -14.91 -21.26
N LEU A 171 13.64 -15.54 -20.99
CA LEU A 171 14.85 -15.33 -21.79
C LEU A 171 14.64 -15.74 -23.25
N THR A 172 13.98 -16.87 -23.48
CA THR A 172 13.65 -17.34 -24.84
C THR A 172 12.73 -16.39 -25.56
N GLN A 173 11.64 -15.95 -24.92
CA GLN A 173 10.69 -15.00 -25.51
C GLN A 173 11.38 -13.69 -25.88
N LEU A 174 12.26 -13.19 -25.00
CA LEU A 174 12.98 -11.97 -25.26
C LEU A 174 13.94 -12.11 -26.45
N LEU A 175 14.69 -13.21 -26.50
CA LEU A 175 15.60 -13.50 -27.58
C LEU A 175 14.87 -13.74 -28.91
N ASP A 176 13.77 -14.49 -28.91
CA ASP A 176 12.91 -14.70 -30.08
C ASP A 176 12.29 -13.39 -30.56
N GLY A 177 11.82 -12.53 -29.65
CA GLY A 177 11.30 -11.21 -29.97
C GLY A 177 12.36 -10.29 -30.61
N LEU A 178 13.58 -10.32 -30.07
CA LEU A 178 14.72 -9.58 -30.61
C LEU A 178 15.10 -10.04 -32.03
N LEU A 179 14.93 -11.32 -32.33
CA LEU A 179 15.21 -11.89 -33.65
C LEU A 179 14.06 -11.68 -34.66
N ALA A 180 12.80 -11.75 -34.20
CA ALA A 180 11.61 -11.71 -35.06
C ALA A 180 11.19 -10.28 -35.45
N SER A 181 11.26 -9.35 -34.50
CA SER A 181 11.04 -7.94 -34.79
C SER A 181 12.29 -7.40 -35.47
N ARG A 182 12.18 -6.79 -36.65
CA ARG A 182 13.28 -6.04 -37.28
C ARG A 182 13.69 -4.85 -36.41
N TRP A 183 14.37 -5.10 -35.30
CA TRP A 183 15.09 -4.10 -34.52
C TRP A 183 14.18 -3.05 -33.84
N GLU A 184 13.05 -3.49 -33.26
CA GLU A 184 12.28 -2.66 -32.32
C GLU A 184 13.07 -2.39 -31.01
N ARG A 185 12.63 -1.41 -30.20
CA ARG A 185 13.27 -1.14 -28.90
C ARG A 185 13.02 -2.32 -27.95
N LEU A 186 14.03 -2.75 -27.19
CA LEU A 186 13.90 -3.80 -26.16
C LEU A 186 12.71 -3.58 -25.20
N ALA A 187 12.41 -2.32 -24.87
CA ALA A 187 11.25 -1.93 -24.05
C ALA A 187 9.87 -2.29 -24.66
N GLN A 188 9.81 -2.65 -25.95
CA GLN A 188 8.57 -3.02 -26.65
C GLN A 188 8.38 -4.54 -26.73
N ILE A 189 9.38 -5.33 -26.34
CA ILE A 189 9.29 -6.80 -26.35
C ILE A 189 8.50 -7.23 -25.13
N ARG A 190 7.29 -7.75 -25.39
CA ARG A 190 6.36 -8.19 -24.36
C ARG A 190 6.72 -9.60 -23.91
N LEU A 191 6.95 -9.76 -22.62
CA LEU A 191 7.02 -11.07 -21.98
C LEU A 191 5.65 -11.58 -21.55
N SER A 192 4.74 -10.65 -21.30
CA SER A 192 3.47 -10.94 -20.66
C SER A 192 2.37 -11.21 -21.69
N PRO A 193 1.44 -12.15 -21.45
CA PRO A 193 0.27 -12.31 -22.27
C PRO A 193 -0.64 -11.07 -22.14
N ARG A 194 -1.51 -10.88 -23.14
CA ARG A 194 -2.50 -9.80 -23.13
C ARG A 194 -3.34 -9.87 -21.86
N VAL A 195 -3.49 -8.73 -21.19
CA VAL A 195 -4.39 -8.63 -20.05
C VAL A 195 -5.83 -8.66 -20.57
N ALA A 196 -6.56 -9.73 -20.24
CA ALA A 196 -7.98 -9.80 -20.52
C ALA A 196 -8.70 -8.71 -19.71
N PRO A 197 -9.61 -7.95 -20.32
CA PRO A 197 -10.34 -6.92 -19.60
C PRO A 197 -11.25 -7.57 -18.56
N LEU A 198 -11.37 -6.92 -17.40
CA LEU A 198 -12.39 -7.31 -16.43
C LEU A 198 -13.77 -7.20 -17.07
N PRO A 199 -14.61 -8.25 -17.01
CA PRO A 199 -15.98 -8.15 -17.48
C PRO A 199 -16.74 -7.15 -16.61
N HIS A 200 -17.45 -6.23 -17.25
CA HIS A 200 -18.32 -5.30 -16.54
C HIS A 200 -19.50 -6.08 -15.93
N ARG A 201 -19.58 -6.16 -14.60
CA ARG A 201 -20.75 -6.71 -13.92
C ARG A 201 -21.76 -5.59 -13.76
N ALA A 202 -22.82 -5.63 -14.57
CA ALA A 202 -23.95 -4.75 -14.35
C ALA A 202 -24.62 -5.12 -13.02
N THR A 203 -24.40 -4.31 -11.97
CA THR A 203 -25.22 -4.34 -10.75
C THR A 203 -26.63 -3.90 -11.12
N THR A 204 -27.63 -4.76 -10.88
CA THR A 204 -29.03 -4.50 -11.27
C THR A 204 -29.78 -3.59 -10.30
N HIS A 205 -29.28 -3.46 -9.05
CA HIS A 205 -29.89 -2.66 -7.99
C HIS A 205 -28.90 -1.64 -7.44
N ALA A 206 -29.38 -0.45 -7.10
CA ALA A 206 -28.55 0.57 -6.46
C ALA A 206 -28.28 0.21 -4.99
N LEU A 207 -27.10 0.57 -4.48
CA LEU A 207 -26.68 0.32 -3.10
C LEU A 207 -27.72 0.72 -2.06
N HIS A 208 -28.32 1.91 -2.20
CA HIS A 208 -29.32 2.40 -1.25
C HIS A 208 -30.62 1.60 -1.26
N ASP A 209 -31.00 1.00 -2.39
CA ASP A 209 -32.20 0.16 -2.50
C ASP A 209 -32.00 -1.17 -1.78
N GLU A 210 -30.87 -1.83 -2.05
CA GLU A 210 -30.52 -3.13 -1.45
C GLU A 210 -30.38 -2.99 0.07
N LEU A 211 -29.65 -1.97 0.52
CA LEU A 211 -29.47 -1.70 1.94
C LEU A 211 -30.82 -1.35 2.60
N LEU A 212 -31.61 -0.41 2.07
CA LEU A 212 -32.89 -0.05 2.69
C LEU A 212 -33.87 -1.23 2.76
N ALA A 213 -33.91 -2.06 1.71
CA ALA A 213 -34.71 -3.29 1.71
C ALA A 213 -34.29 -4.21 2.86
N ARG A 214 -32.98 -4.42 3.05
CA ARG A 214 -32.48 -5.22 4.16
C ARG A 214 -32.83 -4.62 5.52
N LEU A 215 -32.54 -3.34 5.74
CA LEU A 215 -32.83 -2.66 7.01
C LEU A 215 -34.33 -2.73 7.35
N THR A 216 -35.20 -2.59 6.34
CA THR A 216 -36.66 -2.66 6.52
C THR A 216 -37.12 -4.07 6.90
N GLN A 217 -36.51 -5.10 6.33
CA GLN A 217 -36.79 -6.49 6.70
C GLN A 217 -36.45 -6.74 8.18
N GLU A 218 -35.25 -6.34 8.62
CA GLU A 218 -34.83 -6.49 10.02
C GLU A 218 -35.69 -5.66 10.98
N ALA A 219 -36.10 -4.46 10.56
CA ALA A 219 -37.01 -3.62 11.35
C ALA A 219 -38.38 -4.27 11.59
N ARG A 220 -38.90 -5.04 10.63
CA ARG A 220 -40.15 -5.80 10.78
C ARG A 220 -40.03 -6.97 11.75
N GLN A 221 -38.82 -7.51 11.91
CA GLN A 221 -38.53 -8.60 12.84
C GLN A 221 -38.13 -8.08 14.23
N ASP A 222 -38.12 -6.75 14.42
CA ASP A 222 -37.70 -6.07 15.65
C ASP A 222 -36.25 -6.41 16.06
N CYS A 223 -35.37 -6.69 15.10
CA CYS A 223 -33.97 -7.03 15.36
C CYS A 223 -33.17 -5.85 15.93
N VAL A 224 -32.12 -6.15 16.71
CA VAL A 224 -31.15 -5.16 17.19
C VAL A 224 -30.21 -4.77 16.04
N ALA A 225 -29.98 -3.48 15.84
CA ALA A 225 -29.03 -2.97 14.85
C ALA A 225 -27.71 -2.53 15.49
N ILE A 226 -27.80 -1.86 16.65
CA ILE A 226 -26.66 -1.26 17.33
C ILE A 226 -26.73 -1.59 18.82
N ALA A 227 -25.65 -2.14 19.38
CA ALA A 227 -25.43 -2.25 20.81
C ALA A 227 -24.49 -1.13 21.27
N PHE A 228 -24.92 -0.30 22.21
CA PHE A 228 -24.13 0.83 22.73
C PHE A 228 -24.35 1.01 24.23
N GLN A 229 -23.28 0.85 25.02
CA GLN A 229 -23.33 0.88 26.48
C GLN A 229 -24.40 -0.12 27.02
N GLU A 230 -25.34 0.37 27.82
CA GLU A 230 -26.46 -0.39 28.41
C GLU A 230 -27.72 -0.37 27.52
N ARG A 231 -27.65 0.20 26.30
CA ARG A 231 -28.79 0.38 25.41
C ARG A 231 -28.59 -0.29 24.05
N ASP A 232 -29.58 -1.08 23.67
CA ASP A 232 -29.72 -1.59 22.31
C ASP A 232 -30.65 -0.70 21.50
N ILE A 233 -30.24 -0.37 20.28
CA ILE A 233 -31.04 0.35 19.29
C ILE A 233 -31.47 -0.64 18.22
N ARG A 234 -32.78 -0.75 18.00
CA ARG A 234 -33.36 -1.65 17.01
C ARG A 234 -33.33 -1.04 15.61
N TYR A 235 -33.40 -1.88 14.58
CA TYR A 235 -33.45 -1.42 13.19
C TYR A 235 -34.59 -0.43 12.92
N ARG A 236 -35.75 -0.61 13.57
CA ARG A 236 -36.89 0.34 13.47
C ARG A 236 -36.55 1.72 14.02
N GLU A 237 -35.86 1.77 15.17
CA GLU A 237 -35.46 3.04 15.81
C GLU A 237 -34.36 3.72 14.99
N LEU A 238 -33.43 2.95 14.43
CA LEU A 238 -32.39 3.44 13.52
C LEU A 238 -33.02 4.08 12.27
N LEU A 239 -33.96 3.40 11.59
CA LEU A 239 -34.62 3.95 10.40
C LEU A 239 -35.45 5.21 10.70
N GLN A 240 -36.12 5.26 11.85
CA GLN A 240 -36.82 6.47 12.28
C GLN A 240 -35.84 7.63 12.50
N ARG A 241 -34.69 7.36 13.13
CA ARG A 241 -33.65 8.37 13.34
C ARG A 241 -33.07 8.87 12.01
N VAL A 242 -32.80 7.96 11.07
CA VAL A 242 -32.40 8.27 9.70
C VAL A 242 -33.39 9.23 9.03
N ALA A 243 -34.70 8.92 9.09
CA ALA A 243 -35.73 9.75 8.47
C ALA A 243 -35.77 11.18 9.04
N LEU A 244 -35.58 11.34 10.35
CA LEU A 244 -35.54 12.66 10.99
C LEU A 244 -34.31 13.47 10.57
N ILE A 245 -33.14 12.83 10.44
CA ILE A 245 -31.93 13.49 9.93
C ILE A 245 -32.13 13.91 8.47
N GLN A 246 -32.75 13.07 7.63
CA GLN A 246 -33.07 13.44 6.25
C GLN A 246 -34.00 14.66 6.16
N GLN A 247 -35.04 14.72 7.00
CA GLN A 247 -35.95 15.87 7.07
C GLN A 247 -35.21 17.14 7.49
N ALA A 248 -34.30 17.05 8.47
CA ALA A 248 -33.51 18.18 8.93
C ALA A 248 -32.57 18.70 7.83
N LEU A 249 -31.87 17.81 7.11
CA LEU A 249 -31.04 18.17 5.97
C LEU A 249 -31.86 18.83 4.85
N ALA A 250 -33.01 18.26 4.51
CA ALA A 250 -33.92 18.82 3.50
C ALA A 250 -34.45 20.20 3.90
N ALA A 251 -34.78 20.42 5.18
CA ALA A 251 -35.23 21.71 5.71
C ALA A 251 -34.14 22.80 5.60
N GLN A 252 -32.86 22.41 5.60
CA GLN A 252 -31.73 23.29 5.35
C GLN A 252 -31.41 23.46 3.85
N GLY A 253 -32.23 22.90 2.96
CA GLY A 253 -32.04 23.01 1.52
C GLY A 253 -30.94 22.11 0.96
N VAL A 254 -30.48 21.11 1.73
CA VAL A 254 -29.48 20.15 1.24
C VAL A 254 -30.12 19.23 0.21
N THR A 255 -29.50 19.10 -0.96
CA THR A 255 -29.98 18.29 -2.09
C THR A 255 -28.96 17.22 -2.51
N ALA A 256 -29.42 16.22 -3.28
CA ALA A 256 -28.58 15.16 -3.80
C ALA A 256 -27.36 15.70 -4.57
N GLY A 257 -26.20 15.06 -4.39
CA GLY A 257 -24.92 15.49 -4.98
C GLY A 257 -24.21 16.62 -4.22
N GLN A 258 -24.82 17.20 -3.19
CA GLN A 258 -24.11 18.09 -2.25
C GLN A 258 -23.32 17.28 -1.21
N ARG A 259 -22.44 17.97 -0.47
CA ARG A 259 -21.58 17.36 0.55
C ARG A 259 -21.96 17.83 1.94
N VAL A 260 -22.01 16.91 2.90
CA VAL A 260 -22.32 17.21 4.30
C VAL A 260 -21.20 16.72 5.19
N GLY A 261 -20.68 17.61 6.03
CA GLY A 261 -19.67 17.26 7.03
C GLY A 261 -20.30 16.51 8.20
N LEU A 262 -19.64 15.47 8.69
CA LEU A 262 -20.04 14.72 9.87
C LEU A 262 -19.04 14.96 11.00
N HIS A 263 -19.33 15.92 11.87
CA HIS A 263 -18.54 16.24 13.06
C HIS A 263 -19.18 15.64 14.31
N LEU A 264 -19.12 14.31 14.40
CA LEU A 264 -19.86 13.52 15.38
C LEU A 264 -18.91 12.70 16.26
N SER A 265 -19.19 12.66 17.56
CA SER A 265 -18.63 11.65 18.47
C SER A 265 -19.21 10.29 18.16
N ARG A 266 -18.53 9.22 18.59
CA ARG A 266 -19.02 7.86 18.36
C ARG A 266 -20.28 7.57 19.20
N GLN A 267 -21.43 7.66 18.54
CA GLN A 267 -22.76 7.49 19.10
C GLN A 267 -23.64 6.72 18.08
N PRO A 268 -24.80 6.15 18.48
CA PRO A 268 -25.72 5.54 17.51
C PRO A 268 -26.15 6.49 16.39
N ASP A 269 -26.25 7.79 16.69
CA ASP A 269 -26.54 8.86 15.73
C ASP A 269 -25.52 8.96 14.59
N THR A 270 -24.28 8.55 14.83
CA THR A 270 -23.23 8.49 13.80
C THR A 270 -23.64 7.56 12.66
N VAL A 271 -24.15 6.36 12.99
CA VAL A 271 -24.61 5.38 12.00
C VAL A 271 -25.86 5.90 11.28
N ALA A 272 -26.78 6.51 12.02
CA ALA A 272 -27.98 7.11 11.45
C ALA A 272 -27.65 8.25 10.47
N ALA A 273 -26.66 9.09 10.78
CA ALA A 273 -26.22 10.19 9.92
C ALA A 273 -25.60 9.69 8.61
N LEU A 274 -24.74 8.67 8.67
CA LEU A 274 -24.16 8.02 7.48
C LEU A 274 -25.25 7.49 6.55
N LEU A 275 -26.22 6.75 7.09
CA LEU A 275 -27.36 6.22 6.34
C LEU A 275 -28.26 7.32 5.79
N ALA A 276 -28.51 8.40 6.55
CA ALA A 276 -29.32 9.53 6.09
C ALA A 276 -28.68 10.24 4.90
N CYS A 277 -27.38 10.50 4.94
CA CYS A 277 -26.65 11.05 3.80
C CYS A 277 -26.73 10.12 2.58
N LEU A 278 -26.48 8.82 2.79
CA LEU A 278 -26.50 7.81 1.73
C LEU A 278 -27.86 7.71 1.02
N PHE A 279 -28.95 7.61 1.78
CA PHE A 279 -30.32 7.51 1.24
C PHE A 279 -30.83 8.82 0.65
N SER A 280 -30.31 9.95 1.11
CA SER A 280 -30.54 11.27 0.49
C SER A 280 -29.63 11.54 -0.70
N GLN A 281 -28.75 10.60 -1.08
CA GLN A 281 -27.77 10.76 -2.16
C GLN A 281 -26.86 11.99 -1.97
N VAL A 282 -26.54 12.28 -0.71
CA VAL A 282 -25.61 13.32 -0.26
C VAL A 282 -24.28 12.67 0.06
N THR A 283 -23.19 13.28 -0.38
CA THR A 283 -21.84 12.80 -0.10
C THR A 283 -21.43 13.20 1.32
N PHE A 284 -21.29 12.24 2.22
CA PHE A 284 -20.80 12.57 3.56
C PHE A 284 -19.28 12.75 3.58
N VAL A 285 -18.82 13.65 4.44
CA VAL A 285 -17.40 13.97 4.65
C VAL A 285 -17.11 13.86 6.15
N PRO A 286 -16.41 12.82 6.61
CA PRO A 286 -16.05 12.69 8.02
C PRO A 286 -15.16 13.86 8.48
N LEU A 287 -15.54 14.48 9.59
CA LEU A 287 -14.80 15.54 10.26
C LEU A 287 -14.41 15.01 11.65
N GLU A 288 -13.21 14.43 11.77
CA GLU A 288 -12.75 13.82 13.03
C GLU A 288 -12.67 14.88 14.13
N PRO A 289 -13.40 14.73 15.25
CA PRO A 289 -13.46 15.75 16.31
C PRO A 289 -12.10 16.10 16.92
N ASP A 290 -11.15 15.15 16.93
CA ASP A 290 -9.81 15.39 17.49
C ASP A 290 -8.84 16.05 16.51
N PHE A 291 -9.27 16.35 15.28
CA PHE A 291 -8.44 17.10 14.35
C PHE A 291 -8.39 18.58 14.74
N PRO A 292 -7.26 19.27 14.50
CA PRO A 292 -7.16 20.69 14.78
C PRO A 292 -8.20 21.50 14.00
N GLY A 293 -8.71 22.57 14.62
CA GLY A 293 -9.78 23.38 14.03
C GLY A 293 -9.44 23.96 12.65
N GLU A 294 -8.21 24.43 12.44
CA GLU A 294 -7.77 24.94 11.12
C GLU A 294 -7.78 23.84 10.05
N ARG A 295 -7.48 22.59 10.43
CA ARG A 295 -7.58 21.45 9.51
C ARG A 295 -9.03 21.14 9.16
N LEU A 296 -9.93 21.15 10.14
CA LEU A 296 -11.36 20.92 9.91
C LEU A 296 -11.96 22.01 9.01
N GLN A 297 -11.57 23.26 9.21
CA GLN A 297 -11.95 24.38 8.34
C GLN A 297 -11.38 24.22 6.92
N ALA A 298 -10.11 23.82 6.79
CA ALA A 298 -9.51 23.55 5.48
C ALA A 298 -10.24 22.43 4.73
N ILE A 299 -10.62 21.34 5.43
CA ILE A 299 -11.44 20.27 4.85
C ILE A 299 -12.82 20.80 4.45
N GLN A 300 -13.48 21.61 5.29
CA GLN A 300 -14.78 22.19 5.00
C GLN A 300 -14.77 23.06 3.74
N GLN A 301 -13.74 23.90 3.60
CA GLN A 301 -13.55 24.78 2.44
C GLN A 301 -13.25 23.97 1.17
N GLU A 302 -12.29 23.05 1.24
CA GLU A 302 -11.90 22.21 0.09
C GLU A 302 -13.06 21.32 -0.39
N ALA A 303 -13.83 20.75 0.54
CA ALA A 303 -15.00 19.93 0.22
C ALA A 303 -16.22 20.75 -0.24
N ALA A 304 -16.22 22.07 -0.07
CA ALA A 304 -17.39 22.92 -0.32
C ALA A 304 -18.67 22.34 0.32
N LEU A 305 -18.63 22.16 1.65
CA LEU A 305 -19.73 21.56 2.41
C LEU A 305 -20.97 22.46 2.39
N ALA A 306 -22.13 21.85 2.13
CA ALA A 306 -23.43 22.52 2.16
C ALA A 306 -23.97 22.65 3.60
N ALA A 307 -23.62 21.73 4.48
CA ALA A 307 -23.95 21.76 5.90
C ALA A 307 -23.00 20.87 6.71
N VAL A 308 -23.02 21.02 8.03
CA VAL A 308 -22.36 20.11 8.99
C VAL A 308 -23.39 19.54 9.95
N LEU A 309 -23.41 18.22 10.10
CA LEU A 309 -24.08 17.54 11.21
C LEU A 309 -23.11 17.47 12.38
N GLN A 310 -23.55 17.92 13.56
CA GLN A 310 -22.80 17.82 14.81
C GLN A 310 -23.67 17.24 15.92
N ASP A 311 -23.05 16.76 17.00
CA ASP A 311 -23.75 16.35 18.21
C ASP A 311 -23.42 17.29 19.38
N GLY A 312 -24.08 17.07 20.52
CA GLY A 312 -23.87 17.87 21.72
C GLY A 312 -22.55 17.59 22.46
N TYR A 313 -21.77 16.59 22.03
CA TYR A 313 -20.49 16.20 22.63
C TYR A 313 -19.32 16.83 21.88
N THR A 314 -19.42 16.97 20.56
CA THR A 314 -18.45 17.67 19.70
C THR A 314 -18.73 19.16 19.59
N GLY A 315 -19.95 19.59 19.95
CA GLY A 315 -20.35 21.00 19.92
C GLY A 315 -19.64 21.84 20.98
N GLY A 316 -19.14 23.02 20.60
CA GLY A 316 -18.75 24.04 21.58
C GLY A 316 -17.78 25.13 21.15
N SER A 317 -16.92 24.92 20.14
CA SER A 317 -15.86 25.91 19.84
C SER A 317 -15.50 26.12 18.38
N LEU A 318 -15.98 25.28 17.46
CA LEU A 318 -15.58 25.31 16.05
C LEU A 318 -16.68 25.93 15.19
N ALA A 319 -16.37 27.10 14.62
CA ALA A 319 -17.22 27.74 13.62
C ALA A 319 -16.89 27.16 12.24
N PHE A 320 -17.93 26.71 11.54
CA PHE A 320 -17.89 26.34 10.13
C PHE A 320 -18.57 27.42 9.29
N ASP A 321 -18.07 27.65 8.08
CA ASP A 321 -18.62 28.64 7.15
C ASP A 321 -19.83 28.05 6.36
N CYS A 322 -20.70 27.30 7.04
CA CYS A 322 -21.94 26.73 6.51
C CYS A 322 -22.94 26.41 7.63
N PRO A 323 -24.24 26.14 7.32
CA PRO A 323 -25.23 25.75 8.32
C PRO A 323 -24.80 24.53 9.13
N ILE A 324 -24.95 24.63 10.45
CA ILE A 324 -24.68 23.53 11.38
C ILE A 324 -26.00 23.03 11.95
N LEU A 325 -26.23 21.71 11.88
CA LEU A 325 -27.39 21.05 12.46
C LEU A 325 -26.95 20.19 13.65
N ASN A 326 -27.44 20.51 14.84
CA ASN A 326 -27.22 19.65 16.00
C ASN A 326 -28.20 18.48 15.97
N LEU A 327 -27.67 17.26 16.01
CA LEU A 327 -28.49 16.06 16.11
C LEU A 327 -29.23 16.00 17.45
N CYS A 328 -28.68 16.59 18.52
CA CYS A 328 -29.35 16.67 19.83
C CYS A 328 -30.64 17.50 19.82
N ASP A 329 -30.80 18.42 18.86
CA ASP A 329 -32.01 19.24 18.72
C ASP A 329 -33.14 18.47 18.02
N LEU A 330 -32.80 17.37 17.34
CA LEU A 330 -33.78 16.51 16.67
C LEU A 330 -34.43 15.56 17.69
N PRO A 331 -35.77 15.42 17.68
CA PRO A 331 -36.45 14.54 18.62
C PRO A 331 -35.94 13.10 18.46
N TYR A 332 -35.84 12.37 19.56
CA TYR A 332 -35.84 10.91 19.48
C TYR A 332 -37.27 10.47 19.25
N ALA A 333 -37.51 9.69 18.19
CA ALA A 333 -38.84 9.27 17.80
C ALA A 333 -39.56 8.60 18.99
N ALA A 334 -40.77 9.07 19.32
CA ALA A 334 -41.70 8.30 20.12
C ALA A 334 -42.09 7.02 19.34
N SER A 335 -42.53 5.96 20.02
CA SER A 335 -42.86 4.67 19.40
C SER A 335 -43.84 4.77 18.22
N ASP A 336 -44.59 5.88 18.12
CA ASP A 336 -45.67 6.10 17.17
C ASP A 336 -45.30 7.08 16.03
N SER A 337 -44.01 7.40 15.86
CA SER A 337 -43.54 8.25 14.76
C SER A 337 -43.80 7.62 13.38
N THR A 338 -44.45 8.37 12.48
CA THR A 338 -44.72 7.98 11.08
C THR A 338 -43.61 8.39 10.10
N ALA A 339 -42.47 8.89 10.62
CA ALA A 339 -41.36 9.32 9.80
C ALA A 339 -40.76 8.12 9.04
N ASN A 340 -40.90 8.15 7.72
CA ASN A 340 -40.35 7.12 6.83
C ASN A 340 -39.10 7.64 6.13
N VAL A 341 -38.10 6.76 6.00
CA VAL A 341 -36.91 7.04 5.21
C VAL A 341 -37.33 7.35 3.77
N GLN A 342 -36.88 8.49 3.26
CA GLN A 342 -37.12 8.88 1.88
C GLN A 342 -35.95 8.42 1.02
N GLN A 343 -36.26 7.77 -0.10
CA GLN A 343 -35.27 7.51 -1.13
C GLN A 343 -35.25 8.68 -2.10
N ALA A 344 -34.10 9.34 -2.24
CA ALA A 344 -33.92 10.30 -3.31
C ALA A 344 -33.97 9.59 -4.66
N ARG A 345 -34.81 10.06 -5.59
CA ARG A 345 -34.98 9.47 -6.94
C ARG A 345 -34.05 10.07 -8.00
N ALA A 346 -33.12 10.94 -7.61
CA ALA A 346 -32.53 11.94 -8.50
C ALA A 346 -31.10 11.67 -8.98
N GLY A 347 -30.41 10.63 -8.52
CA GLY A 347 -29.04 10.32 -8.95
C GLY A 347 -28.84 8.87 -9.41
N GLY A 348 -27.81 8.68 -10.23
CA GLY A 348 -27.42 7.39 -10.78
C GLY A 348 -26.44 6.62 -9.89
N PRO A 349 -26.02 5.40 -10.29
CA PRO A 349 -25.08 4.58 -9.52
C PRO A 349 -23.69 5.24 -9.30
N GLU A 350 -23.34 6.23 -10.11
CA GLU A 350 -22.09 7.00 -9.98
C GLU A 350 -22.16 8.13 -8.96
N THR A 351 -23.30 8.36 -8.31
CA THR A 351 -23.41 9.37 -7.25
C THR A 351 -22.38 9.08 -6.15
N ALA A 352 -21.65 10.11 -5.70
CA ALA A 352 -20.67 9.99 -4.63
C ALA A 352 -21.33 9.62 -3.30
N ALA A 353 -20.88 8.52 -2.69
CA ALA A 353 -21.28 8.07 -1.36
C ALA A 353 -20.58 8.88 -0.27
N TYR A 354 -19.25 8.98 -0.36
CA TYR A 354 -18.43 9.71 0.60
C TYR A 354 -17.19 10.30 -0.03
N MET A 355 -16.62 11.29 0.67
CA MET A 355 -15.33 11.85 0.36
C MET A 355 -14.40 11.65 1.55
N MET A 356 -13.30 10.94 1.34
CA MET A 356 -12.30 10.69 2.37
C MET A 356 -11.08 11.59 2.15
N PHE A 357 -10.74 12.40 3.15
CA PHE A 357 -9.59 13.27 3.07
C PHE A 357 -8.33 12.55 3.49
N THR A 358 -7.33 12.57 2.62
CA THR A 358 -5.99 12.02 2.87
C THR A 358 -4.96 13.16 2.90
N SER A 359 -3.79 12.89 3.49
CA SER A 359 -2.67 13.84 3.43
C SER A 359 -2.25 14.09 1.98
N GLY A 360 -1.89 15.33 1.65
CA GLY A 360 -1.50 15.72 0.30
C GLY A 360 -0.05 16.21 0.22
N SER A 361 0.67 15.78 -0.81
CA SER A 361 2.10 16.12 -1.00
C SER A 361 2.36 17.63 -1.14
N THR A 362 1.35 18.42 -1.52
CA THR A 362 1.41 19.89 -1.60
C THR A 362 1.13 20.61 -0.28
N GLY A 363 0.93 19.87 0.82
CA GLY A 363 0.62 20.43 2.13
C GLY A 363 -0.86 20.71 2.41
N LYS A 364 -1.74 20.45 1.43
CA LYS A 364 -3.20 20.56 1.56
C LYS A 364 -3.85 19.17 1.54
N PRO A 365 -4.84 18.89 2.41
CA PRO A 365 -5.62 17.65 2.34
C PRO A 365 -6.25 17.45 0.97
N LYS A 366 -6.27 16.21 0.46
CA LYS A 366 -6.91 15.85 -0.82
C LYS A 366 -8.10 14.94 -0.58
N GLY A 367 -9.27 15.29 -1.11
CA GLY A 367 -10.49 14.50 -0.98
C GLY A 367 -10.59 13.43 -2.06
N VAL A 368 -10.56 12.15 -1.67
CA VAL A 368 -10.83 11.01 -2.57
C VAL A 368 -12.34 10.78 -2.63
N VAL A 369 -12.92 10.77 -3.83
CA VAL A 369 -14.37 10.67 -4.03
C VAL A 369 -14.77 9.23 -4.35
N ILE A 370 -15.54 8.61 -3.46
CA ILE A 370 -16.00 7.21 -3.61
C ILE A 370 -17.46 7.20 -4.04
N GLY A 371 -17.75 6.57 -5.18
CA GLY A 371 -19.10 6.39 -5.71
C GLY A 371 -19.89 5.33 -4.97
N GLN A 372 -21.22 5.42 -4.99
CA GLN A 372 -22.11 4.40 -4.42
C GLN A 372 -21.89 3.03 -5.07
N ARG A 373 -21.74 2.96 -6.40
CA ARG A 373 -21.39 1.69 -7.07
C ARG A 373 -20.08 1.10 -6.57
N ALA A 374 -19.05 1.93 -6.40
CA ALA A 374 -17.75 1.46 -5.92
C ALA A 374 -17.85 0.88 -4.49
N LEU A 375 -18.56 1.59 -3.60
CA LEU A 375 -18.85 1.09 -2.26
C LEU A 375 -19.69 -0.20 -2.29
N GLN A 376 -20.68 -0.32 -3.18
CA GLN A 376 -21.50 -1.52 -3.32
C GLN A 376 -20.70 -2.74 -3.73
N THR A 377 -19.90 -2.59 -4.79
CA THR A 377 -19.03 -3.64 -5.30
C THR A 377 -18.08 -4.11 -4.20
N PHE A 378 -17.51 -3.18 -3.44
CA PHE A 378 -16.64 -3.49 -2.30
C PHE A 378 -17.38 -4.25 -1.17
N ILE A 379 -18.52 -3.75 -0.70
CA ILE A 379 -19.25 -4.37 0.43
C ILE A 379 -19.74 -5.76 0.04
N HIS A 380 -20.31 -5.92 -1.16
CA HIS A 380 -20.75 -7.23 -1.66
C HIS A 380 -19.57 -8.22 -1.69
N ALA A 381 -18.45 -7.84 -2.31
CA ALA A 381 -17.28 -8.69 -2.42
C ALA A 381 -16.70 -9.06 -1.03
N SER A 382 -16.70 -8.12 -0.09
CA SER A 382 -16.17 -8.33 1.26
C SER A 382 -17.08 -9.24 2.11
N VAL A 383 -18.39 -9.03 2.06
CA VAL A 383 -19.39 -9.86 2.75
C VAL A 383 -19.33 -11.30 2.25
N GLU A 384 -19.24 -11.51 0.94
CA GLU A 384 -19.08 -12.83 0.33
C GLU A 384 -17.76 -13.47 0.74
N ARG A 385 -16.64 -12.73 0.65
CA ARG A 385 -15.30 -13.22 1.00
C ARG A 385 -15.19 -13.66 2.47
N LEU A 386 -15.78 -12.89 3.37
CA LEU A 386 -15.79 -13.17 4.80
C LEU A 386 -16.88 -14.16 5.23
N ALA A 387 -17.75 -14.57 4.30
CA ALA A 387 -18.93 -15.41 4.55
C ALA A 387 -19.80 -14.87 5.70
N LEU A 388 -20.06 -13.55 5.71
CA LEU A 388 -20.86 -12.91 6.75
C LEU A 388 -22.34 -13.28 6.61
N THR A 389 -23.01 -13.35 7.76
CA THR A 389 -24.44 -13.65 7.87
C THR A 389 -25.06 -12.68 8.88
N ASP A 390 -26.38 -12.78 9.10
CA ASP A 390 -27.10 -12.05 10.16
C ASP A 390 -26.57 -12.29 11.58
N LYS A 391 -25.69 -13.28 11.77
CA LYS A 391 -24.97 -13.52 13.03
C LYS A 391 -23.73 -12.64 13.20
N ALA A 392 -23.39 -11.78 12.25
CA ALA A 392 -22.25 -10.88 12.36
C ALA A 392 -22.45 -9.89 13.50
N ASN A 393 -21.59 -9.94 14.52
CA ASN A 393 -21.54 -9.00 15.63
C ASN A 393 -20.19 -8.29 15.55
N TRP A 394 -20.20 -7.07 15.00
CA TRP A 394 -19.00 -6.37 14.60
C TRP A 394 -18.72 -5.19 15.54
N LEU A 395 -17.54 -5.17 16.16
CA LEU A 395 -17.10 -4.04 16.97
C LEU A 395 -16.47 -2.94 16.11
N LEU A 396 -17.11 -1.76 16.07
CA LEU A 396 -16.57 -0.58 15.39
C LEU A 396 -15.51 0.06 16.28
N ILE A 397 -14.24 -0.03 15.89
CA ILE A 397 -13.13 0.65 16.58
C ILE A 397 -12.48 1.73 15.71
N THR A 398 -12.59 1.68 14.40
CA THR A 398 -11.88 2.63 13.52
C THR A 398 -12.55 4.00 13.41
N THR A 399 -11.76 5.09 13.54
CA THR A 399 -12.20 6.47 13.24
C THR A 399 -12.91 6.58 11.89
N LEU A 400 -13.96 7.39 11.81
CA LEU A 400 -14.66 7.63 10.54
C LEU A 400 -13.83 8.39 9.52
N ALA A 401 -12.78 9.11 9.94
CA ALA A 401 -11.84 9.74 9.02
C ALA A 401 -10.84 8.75 8.39
N PHE A 402 -11.01 7.45 8.65
CA PHE A 402 -10.32 6.39 7.94
C PHE A 402 -11.35 5.48 7.25
N ASP A 403 -11.17 5.26 5.95
CA ASP A 403 -12.12 4.57 5.08
C ASP A 403 -12.45 3.14 5.51
N ILE A 404 -11.52 2.43 6.16
CA ILE A 404 -11.75 1.05 6.62
C ILE A 404 -12.90 0.96 7.63
N SER A 405 -13.26 2.06 8.31
CA SER A 405 -14.46 2.15 9.15
C SER A 405 -15.75 1.92 8.37
N MET A 406 -15.79 2.19 7.06
CA MET A 406 -16.97 1.97 6.23
C MET A 406 -17.28 0.47 6.09
N LEU A 407 -16.27 -0.41 6.07
CA LEU A 407 -16.52 -1.85 6.15
C LEU A 407 -17.14 -2.21 7.50
N GLU A 408 -16.57 -1.68 8.60
CA GLU A 408 -17.05 -1.95 9.96
C GLU A 408 -18.50 -1.53 10.15
N VAL A 409 -18.92 -0.42 9.52
CA VAL A 409 -20.29 0.12 9.56
C VAL A 409 -21.25 -0.63 8.62
N PHE A 410 -20.91 -0.74 7.35
CA PHE A 410 -21.87 -1.21 6.35
C PHE A 410 -21.95 -2.74 6.28
N ALA A 411 -20.89 -3.49 6.55
CA ALA A 411 -20.93 -4.95 6.48
C ALA A 411 -21.97 -5.59 7.42
N PRO A 412 -22.01 -5.28 8.74
CA PRO A 412 -23.04 -5.87 9.61
C PRO A 412 -24.45 -5.44 9.19
N LEU A 413 -24.65 -4.16 8.81
CA LEU A 413 -25.96 -3.68 8.35
C LEU A 413 -26.42 -4.34 7.05
N TRP A 414 -25.50 -4.65 6.15
CA TRP A 414 -25.75 -5.33 4.87
C TRP A 414 -26.27 -6.76 5.06
N VAL A 415 -25.79 -7.44 6.10
CA VAL A 415 -26.18 -8.83 6.41
C VAL A 415 -27.21 -8.94 7.52
N GLY A 416 -27.74 -7.83 8.04
CA GLY A 416 -28.72 -7.80 9.13
C GLY A 416 -28.16 -8.16 10.51
N GLY A 417 -26.85 -8.00 10.70
CA GLY A 417 -26.15 -8.24 11.96
C GLY A 417 -26.18 -7.05 12.93
N VAL A 418 -25.39 -7.14 14.00
CA VAL A 418 -25.34 -6.14 15.07
C VAL A 418 -24.02 -5.38 15.02
N GLN A 419 -24.09 -4.05 15.00
CA GLN A 419 -22.95 -3.19 15.25
C GLN A 419 -22.76 -2.96 16.75
N HIS A 420 -21.58 -3.25 17.27
CA HIS A 420 -21.19 -2.85 18.61
C HIS A 420 -20.39 -1.55 18.53
N LEU A 421 -20.78 -0.57 19.35
CA LEU A 421 -20.13 0.73 19.43
C LEU A 421 -19.43 0.90 20.77
N THR A 422 -18.16 1.32 20.72
CA THR A 422 -17.45 1.88 21.87
C THR A 422 -17.68 3.38 21.95
N THR A 423 -17.44 4.00 23.10
CA THR A 423 -17.39 5.46 23.21
C THR A 423 -16.14 6.04 22.53
N HIS A 424 -16.09 7.38 22.42
CA HIS A 424 -14.96 8.13 21.87
C HIS A 424 -13.65 7.91 22.65
N GLU A 425 -13.74 7.76 23.97
CA GLU A 425 -12.56 7.52 24.82
C GLU A 425 -12.10 6.06 24.75
N GLU A 426 -13.04 5.10 24.70
CA GLU A 426 -12.72 3.67 24.74
C GLU A 426 -12.04 3.17 23.47
N TYR A 427 -12.40 3.68 22.29
CA TYR A 427 -11.94 3.06 21.03
C TYR A 427 -10.44 3.16 20.78
N LYS A 428 -9.80 4.15 21.40
CA LYS A 428 -8.35 4.38 21.30
C LYS A 428 -7.59 3.64 22.40
N ASP A 429 -8.28 3.21 23.44
CA ASP A 429 -7.69 2.51 24.57
C ASP A 429 -7.74 0.98 24.33
N PRO A 430 -6.59 0.35 24.06
CA PRO A 430 -6.53 -1.09 23.85
C PRO A 430 -6.98 -1.89 25.09
N GLN A 431 -6.84 -1.37 26.31
CA GLN A 431 -7.34 -2.03 27.52
C GLN A 431 -8.86 -1.98 27.56
N ALA A 432 -9.46 -0.84 27.26
CA ALA A 432 -10.91 -0.68 27.19
C ALA A 432 -11.52 -1.56 26.10
N VAL A 433 -10.93 -1.61 24.90
CA VAL A 433 -11.40 -2.50 23.81
C VAL A 433 -11.28 -3.97 24.20
N ALA A 434 -10.17 -4.39 24.82
CA ALA A 434 -10.01 -5.76 25.31
C ALA A 434 -11.06 -6.13 26.37
N ALA A 435 -11.32 -5.22 27.32
CA ALA A 435 -12.36 -5.39 28.33
C ALA A 435 -13.76 -5.47 27.71
N TYR A 436 -14.05 -4.65 26.69
CA TYR A 436 -15.32 -4.67 25.97
C TYR A 436 -15.53 -6.01 25.25
N LEU A 437 -14.53 -6.52 24.53
CA LEU A 437 -14.58 -7.84 23.89
C LEU A 437 -14.77 -8.98 24.90
N GLN A 438 -14.19 -8.85 26.10
CA GLN A 438 -14.34 -9.83 27.16
C GLN A 438 -15.75 -9.80 27.77
N ALA A 439 -16.33 -8.61 27.96
CA ALA A 439 -17.67 -8.43 28.51
C ALA A 439 -18.79 -8.84 27.53
N ARG A 440 -18.50 -8.85 26.22
CA ARG A 440 -19.46 -9.11 25.14
C ARG A 440 -19.02 -10.33 24.29
N PRO A 441 -19.23 -11.57 24.79
CA PRO A 441 -18.76 -12.78 24.12
C PRO A 441 -19.39 -13.01 22.73
N GLU A 442 -20.52 -12.38 22.43
CA GLU A 442 -21.22 -12.43 21.14
C GLU A 442 -20.46 -11.76 19.99
N ILE A 443 -19.56 -10.80 20.27
CA ILE A 443 -18.77 -10.11 19.24
C ILE A 443 -17.89 -11.13 18.53
N ASN A 444 -17.99 -11.21 17.20
CA ASN A 444 -17.30 -12.24 16.42
C ASN A 444 -16.55 -11.70 15.20
N VAL A 445 -16.59 -10.39 14.95
CA VAL A 445 -15.73 -9.76 13.94
C VAL A 445 -15.07 -8.51 14.52
N LEU A 446 -13.77 -8.35 14.29
CA LEU A 446 -13.01 -7.16 14.60
C LEU A 446 -11.98 -6.88 13.51
N GLN A 447 -11.94 -5.63 13.07
CA GLN A 447 -10.92 -5.12 12.18
C GLN A 447 -10.01 -4.16 12.95
N ALA A 448 -8.70 -4.27 12.74
CA ALA A 448 -7.75 -3.31 13.27
C ALA A 448 -6.48 -3.24 12.41
N THR A 449 -5.65 -2.24 12.66
CA THR A 449 -4.33 -2.12 12.05
C THR A 449 -3.32 -3.02 12.77
N PRO A 450 -2.20 -3.42 12.12
CA PRO A 450 -1.13 -4.14 12.81
C PRO A 450 -0.69 -3.47 14.12
N ALA A 451 -0.51 -2.14 14.10
CA ALA A 451 -0.19 -1.37 15.31
C ALA A 451 -1.21 -1.55 16.44
N PHE A 452 -2.52 -1.48 16.14
CA PHE A 452 -3.54 -1.62 17.17
C PHE A 452 -3.62 -3.05 17.73
N TRP A 453 -3.47 -4.07 16.89
CA TRP A 453 -3.39 -5.46 17.35
C TRP A 453 -2.21 -5.69 18.32
N ARG A 454 -1.03 -5.10 18.05
CA ARG A 454 0.09 -5.15 19.01
C ARG A 454 -0.25 -4.46 20.32
N MET A 455 -0.91 -3.29 20.26
CA MET A 455 -1.35 -2.56 21.45
C MET A 455 -2.30 -3.40 22.30
N MET A 456 -3.28 -4.08 21.68
CA MET A 456 -4.17 -5.03 22.35
C MET A 456 -3.39 -6.13 23.08
N PHE A 457 -2.43 -6.75 22.40
CA PHE A 457 -1.59 -7.80 23.00
C PHE A 457 -0.72 -7.29 24.15
N LYS A 458 -0.20 -6.06 24.07
CA LYS A 458 0.54 -5.39 25.16
C LYS A 458 -0.38 -5.03 26.33
N ALA A 459 -1.63 -4.70 26.04
CA ALA A 459 -2.67 -4.43 27.02
C ALA A 459 -3.20 -5.70 27.73
N GLY A 460 -2.70 -6.88 27.36
CA GLY A 460 -3.02 -8.15 28.03
C GLY A 460 -4.10 -8.99 27.34
N TRP A 461 -4.62 -8.56 26.18
CA TRP A 461 -5.53 -9.39 25.38
C TRP A 461 -4.82 -10.68 24.93
N GLN A 462 -5.48 -11.83 25.10
CA GLN A 462 -4.90 -13.16 24.81
C GLN A 462 -5.42 -13.80 23.52
N GLY A 463 -6.28 -13.11 22.77
CA GLY A 463 -7.04 -13.70 21.67
C GLY A 463 -8.50 -13.98 22.06
N LYS A 464 -9.30 -14.32 21.05
CA LYS A 464 -10.69 -14.76 21.19
C LYS A 464 -10.95 -15.84 20.11
N PRO A 465 -11.06 -17.13 20.48
CA PRO A 465 -11.08 -18.24 19.52
C PRO A 465 -12.18 -18.20 18.44
N ASP A 466 -13.31 -17.55 18.71
CA ASP A 466 -14.43 -17.42 17.75
C ASP A 466 -14.34 -16.16 16.88
N LEU A 467 -13.32 -15.31 17.08
CA LEU A 467 -13.18 -14.01 16.41
C LEU A 467 -12.65 -14.18 14.98
N VAL A 468 -13.33 -13.55 14.03
CA VAL A 468 -12.79 -13.24 12.70
C VAL A 468 -12.00 -11.94 12.81
N ALA A 469 -10.67 -12.04 12.75
CA ALA A 469 -9.78 -10.89 12.83
C ALA A 469 -9.41 -10.40 11.42
N LEU A 470 -9.62 -9.11 11.16
CA LEU A 470 -9.15 -8.44 9.95
C LEU A 470 -7.97 -7.54 10.33
N CYS A 471 -6.91 -7.60 9.54
CA CYS A 471 -5.69 -6.84 9.76
C CYS A 471 -5.28 -6.15 8.46
N GLY A 472 -5.24 -4.81 8.46
CA GLY A 472 -4.93 -4.05 7.26
C GLY A 472 -4.49 -2.62 7.54
N GLY A 473 -4.12 -1.90 6.49
CA GLY A 473 -3.68 -0.50 6.57
C GLY A 473 -2.16 -0.35 6.68
N GLU A 474 -1.45 -1.38 7.15
CA GLU A 474 0.01 -1.49 7.18
C GLU A 474 0.47 -2.88 6.75
N ALA A 475 1.77 -3.06 6.51
CA ALA A 475 2.31 -4.40 6.31
C ALA A 475 2.16 -5.24 7.59
N LEU A 476 1.53 -6.41 7.46
CA LEU A 476 1.41 -7.39 8.53
C LEU A 476 2.72 -8.20 8.63
N ASP A 477 3.41 -8.13 9.77
CA ASP A 477 4.59 -8.94 9.99
C ASP A 477 4.25 -10.36 10.45
N LEU A 478 5.22 -11.26 10.27
CA LEU A 478 5.07 -12.67 10.54
C LEU A 478 4.75 -12.99 12.01
N ARG A 479 5.37 -12.30 12.97
CA ARG A 479 5.18 -12.60 14.40
C ARG A 479 3.77 -12.23 14.84
N LEU A 480 3.28 -11.07 14.40
CA LEU A 480 1.91 -10.66 14.69
C LEU A 480 0.90 -11.59 14.02
N ALA A 481 1.15 -11.98 12.76
CA ALA A 481 0.29 -12.92 12.04
C ALA A 481 0.17 -14.27 12.77
N GLN A 482 1.30 -14.86 13.19
CA GLN A 482 1.32 -16.12 13.96
C GLN A 482 0.50 -16.01 15.24
N ARG A 483 0.66 -14.91 15.99
CA ARG A 483 -0.08 -14.70 17.24
C ARG A 483 -1.58 -14.58 17.01
N LEU A 484 -2.00 -13.82 15.99
CA LEU A 484 -3.42 -13.66 15.64
C LEU A 484 -4.02 -14.97 15.13
N VAL A 485 -3.33 -15.72 14.27
CA VAL A 485 -3.79 -17.05 13.81
C VAL A 485 -3.98 -18.02 14.99
N SER A 486 -3.09 -17.98 15.98
CA SER A 486 -3.21 -18.84 17.16
C SER A 486 -4.34 -18.44 18.13
N GLY A 487 -4.71 -17.16 18.14
CA GLY A 487 -5.65 -16.59 19.11
C GLY A 487 -7.06 -16.34 18.57
N CYS A 488 -7.28 -16.46 17.26
CA CYS A 488 -8.53 -16.12 16.60
C CYS A 488 -9.02 -17.26 15.70
N ARG A 489 -10.30 -17.24 15.33
CA ARG A 489 -10.90 -18.24 14.42
C ARG A 489 -10.25 -18.20 13.05
N THR A 490 -10.14 -16.99 12.51
CA THR A 490 -9.51 -16.70 11.22
C THR A 490 -8.82 -15.36 11.28
N LEU A 491 -7.72 -15.24 10.54
CA LEU A 491 -7.02 -13.99 10.29
C LEU A 491 -7.10 -13.65 8.80
N TRP A 492 -7.48 -12.42 8.49
CA TRP A 492 -7.46 -11.87 7.15
C TRP A 492 -6.42 -10.74 7.05
N ASN A 493 -5.49 -10.86 6.11
CA ASN A 493 -4.61 -9.78 5.70
C ASN A 493 -5.32 -8.97 4.59
N CYS A 494 -5.58 -7.70 4.86
CA CYS A 494 -6.38 -6.82 4.01
C CYS A 494 -5.51 -5.71 3.43
N TYR A 495 -5.58 -5.54 2.11
CA TYR A 495 -4.82 -4.53 1.39
C TYR A 495 -5.70 -3.73 0.43
N GLY A 496 -5.53 -2.42 0.46
CA GLY A 496 -6.16 -1.48 -0.46
C GLY A 496 -5.78 -0.05 -0.11
N PRO A 497 -5.58 0.80 -1.12
CA PRO A 497 -5.57 2.25 -0.96
C PRO A 497 -7.00 2.80 -0.99
N THR A 498 -7.21 3.99 -0.43
CA THR A 498 -8.50 4.68 -0.42
C THR A 498 -9.09 4.88 -1.82
N GLU A 499 -8.23 5.12 -2.80
CA GLU A 499 -8.58 5.32 -4.20
C GLU A 499 -9.14 4.07 -4.90
N ALA A 500 -9.00 2.90 -4.29
CA ALA A 500 -9.59 1.63 -4.71
C ALA A 500 -10.68 1.13 -3.75
N THR A 501 -11.27 2.04 -2.97
CA THR A 501 -12.36 1.77 -2.03
C THR A 501 -11.98 0.72 -0.98
N ILE A 502 -11.31 1.18 0.07
CA ILE A 502 -11.07 0.42 1.32
C ILE A 502 -10.09 -0.75 1.11
N TRP A 503 -10.58 -1.94 0.73
CA TRP A 503 -9.72 -3.10 0.42
C TRP A 503 -9.98 -3.56 -1.01
N SER A 504 -8.90 -3.89 -1.71
CA SER A 504 -8.93 -4.52 -3.04
C SER A 504 -8.51 -5.99 -2.99
N GLN A 505 -7.83 -6.39 -1.91
CA GLN A 505 -7.34 -7.74 -1.65
C GLN A 505 -7.62 -8.14 -0.20
N MET A 506 -8.06 -9.39 -0.01
CA MET A 506 -8.33 -9.96 1.31
C MET A 506 -7.90 -11.42 1.33
N ALA A 507 -6.73 -11.69 1.91
CA ALA A 507 -6.16 -13.02 1.99
C ALA A 507 -6.36 -13.62 3.38
N GLN A 508 -7.00 -14.78 3.46
CA GLN A 508 -7.02 -15.56 4.69
C GLN A 508 -5.63 -16.11 4.95
N ILE A 509 -5.10 -15.88 6.14
CA ILE A 509 -3.78 -16.36 6.54
C ILE A 509 -3.92 -17.74 7.17
N ASP A 510 -3.27 -18.72 6.56
CA ASP A 510 -3.13 -20.08 7.08
C ASP A 510 -1.84 -20.18 7.92
N GLY A 511 -1.95 -20.69 9.14
CA GLY A 511 -0.82 -20.88 10.03
C GLY A 511 0.26 -21.79 9.47
N ALA A 512 -0.11 -22.84 8.73
CA ALA A 512 0.85 -23.77 8.11
C ALA A 512 1.69 -23.10 7.03
N VAL A 513 1.12 -22.08 6.36
CA VAL A 513 1.79 -21.31 5.31
C VAL A 513 2.82 -20.34 5.88
N LEU A 514 2.64 -19.87 7.12
CA LEU A 514 3.54 -18.94 7.78
C LEU A 514 4.87 -19.58 8.21
N GLU A 515 4.90 -20.88 8.50
CA GLU A 515 6.11 -21.58 8.98
C GLU A 515 7.27 -21.56 7.97
N ASN A 516 6.95 -21.46 6.68
CA ASN A 516 7.91 -21.51 5.58
C ASN A 516 8.10 -20.17 4.85
N GLN A 517 7.67 -19.05 5.45
CA GLN A 517 7.70 -17.73 4.82
C GLN A 517 8.48 -16.70 5.64
N HIS A 518 9.17 -15.80 4.94
CA HIS A 518 9.88 -14.67 5.57
C HIS A 518 9.00 -13.41 5.68
N THR A 519 7.95 -13.31 4.89
CA THR A 519 7.05 -12.15 4.82
C THR A 519 5.62 -12.60 4.55
N VAL A 520 4.63 -11.88 5.08
CA VAL A 520 3.22 -12.12 4.75
C VAL A 520 2.91 -11.51 3.39
N ALA A 521 2.57 -12.34 2.41
CA ALA A 521 2.21 -11.88 1.08
C ALA A 521 0.83 -11.19 1.08
N LEU A 522 0.66 -10.25 0.16
CA LEU A 522 -0.65 -9.79 -0.29
C LEU A 522 -1.21 -10.79 -1.31
N GLY A 523 -2.51 -10.76 -1.56
CA GLY A 523 -3.13 -11.63 -2.56
C GLY A 523 -4.62 -11.79 -2.33
N ASN A 524 -5.22 -12.69 -3.12
CA ASN A 524 -6.66 -12.95 -3.12
C ASN A 524 -7.46 -11.67 -3.44
N THR A 525 -7.32 -11.21 -4.67
CA THR A 525 -8.10 -10.14 -5.29
C THR A 525 -9.60 -10.29 -5.01
N LEU A 526 -10.25 -9.22 -4.58
CA LEU A 526 -11.70 -9.19 -4.37
C LEU A 526 -12.44 -9.17 -5.70
N ALA A 527 -13.67 -9.68 -5.72
CA ALA A 527 -14.52 -9.61 -6.91
C ALA A 527 -14.72 -8.15 -7.33
N GLY A 528 -14.67 -7.88 -8.64
CA GLY A 528 -14.77 -6.52 -9.18
C GLY A 528 -13.43 -5.76 -9.25
N TYR A 529 -12.33 -6.38 -8.83
CA TYR A 529 -10.98 -5.86 -8.94
C TYR A 529 -10.08 -6.74 -9.81
N GLN A 530 -9.02 -6.13 -10.33
CA GLN A 530 -7.89 -6.80 -10.97
C GLN A 530 -6.63 -6.02 -10.62
N HIS A 531 -5.54 -6.76 -10.41
CA HIS A 531 -4.26 -6.20 -10.04
C HIS A 531 -3.24 -6.52 -11.11
N LEU A 532 -2.42 -5.52 -11.44
CA LEU A 532 -1.30 -5.66 -12.37
C LEU A 532 -0.04 -5.13 -11.72
N VAL A 533 1.08 -5.78 -11.95
CA VAL A 533 2.39 -5.18 -11.69
C VAL A 533 2.87 -4.58 -13.00
N ILE A 534 3.24 -3.30 -13.02
CA ILE A 534 3.69 -2.62 -14.24
C ILE A 534 5.11 -2.08 -14.10
N ASP A 535 5.75 -1.84 -15.24
CA ASP A 535 7.00 -1.09 -15.32
C ASP A 535 6.81 0.40 -15.62
N ASP A 536 7.94 1.12 -15.73
CA ASP A 536 7.99 2.55 -16.06
C ASP A 536 7.27 2.91 -17.38
N ASP A 537 7.23 1.96 -18.34
CA ASP A 537 6.56 2.10 -19.63
C ASP A 537 5.09 1.66 -19.59
N ARG A 538 4.57 1.31 -18.41
CA ARG A 538 3.18 0.88 -18.12
C ARG A 538 2.82 -0.47 -18.74
N HIS A 539 3.81 -1.29 -19.03
CA HIS A 539 3.58 -2.66 -19.48
C HIS A 539 3.40 -3.59 -18.28
N PRO A 540 2.42 -4.53 -18.33
CA PRO A 540 2.28 -5.58 -17.33
C PRO A 540 3.56 -6.43 -17.22
N LEU A 541 3.94 -6.79 -16.00
CA LEU A 541 5.08 -7.63 -15.68
C LEU A 541 4.65 -9.05 -15.29
N GLU A 542 5.54 -10.01 -15.55
CA GLU A 542 5.35 -11.43 -15.29
C GLU A 542 5.73 -11.86 -13.87
N GLU A 543 5.37 -13.11 -13.52
CA GLU A 543 5.66 -13.70 -12.21
C GLU A 543 7.17 -13.63 -11.86
N GLY A 544 7.44 -13.11 -10.67
CA GLY A 544 8.77 -12.93 -10.08
C GLY A 544 9.40 -11.56 -10.36
N MET A 545 8.84 -10.77 -11.27
CA MET A 545 9.33 -9.42 -11.56
C MET A 545 8.82 -8.38 -10.55
N VAL A 546 9.63 -7.34 -10.36
CA VAL A 546 9.38 -6.23 -9.45
C VAL A 546 8.91 -5.01 -10.24
N GLY A 547 7.83 -4.38 -9.78
CA GLY A 547 7.28 -3.18 -10.40
C GLY A 547 6.27 -2.48 -9.51
N GLU A 548 5.52 -1.54 -10.09
CA GLU A 548 4.47 -0.80 -9.39
C GLU A 548 3.16 -1.59 -9.44
N LEU A 549 2.51 -1.76 -8.27
CA LEU A 549 1.18 -2.33 -8.21
C LEU A 549 0.15 -1.34 -8.75
N CYS A 550 -0.69 -1.77 -9.68
CA CYS A 550 -1.81 -1.04 -10.24
C CYS A 550 -3.12 -1.80 -10.02
N ILE A 551 -4.20 -1.06 -9.81
CA ILE A 551 -5.52 -1.61 -9.50
C ILE A 551 -6.51 -1.17 -10.56
N LEU A 552 -7.26 -2.11 -11.11
CA LEU A 552 -8.34 -1.93 -12.05
C LEU A 552 -9.64 -2.42 -11.41
N GLY A 553 -10.78 -1.88 -11.85
CA GLY A 553 -12.06 -2.37 -11.40
C GLY A 553 -13.14 -1.31 -11.27
N GLU A 554 -14.36 -1.78 -11.03
CA GLU A 554 -15.55 -0.93 -10.85
C GLU A 554 -15.53 -0.20 -9.50
N ALA A 555 -14.79 -0.72 -8.54
CA ALA A 555 -14.64 -0.13 -7.21
C ALA A 555 -13.47 0.86 -7.10
N LEU A 556 -12.96 1.35 -8.24
CA LEU A 556 -12.10 2.52 -8.23
C LEU A 556 -12.90 3.79 -7.90
N SER A 557 -12.28 4.67 -7.12
CA SER A 557 -12.79 6.02 -6.85
C SER A 557 -12.95 6.83 -8.14
N SER A 558 -13.83 7.83 -8.12
CA SER A 558 -13.99 8.78 -9.23
C SER A 558 -12.73 9.64 -9.45
N GLY A 559 -11.87 9.73 -8.44
CA GLY A 559 -10.63 10.51 -8.45
C GLY A 559 -10.53 11.43 -7.24
N TYR A 560 -9.74 12.49 -7.39
CA TYR A 560 -9.57 13.51 -6.36
C TYR A 560 -10.45 14.73 -6.66
N TRP A 561 -11.20 15.18 -5.65
CA TRP A 561 -12.09 16.32 -5.75
C TRP A 561 -11.34 17.58 -6.18
N GLN A 562 -11.80 18.22 -7.26
CA GLN A 562 -11.23 19.45 -7.83
C GLN A 562 -9.72 19.40 -8.14
N ARG A 563 -9.19 18.19 -8.39
CA ARG A 563 -7.78 17.94 -8.68
C ARG A 563 -7.62 17.02 -9.88
N ASP A 564 -8.03 17.55 -11.05
CA ASP A 564 -7.92 16.85 -12.33
C ASP A 564 -6.46 16.52 -12.68
N ASP A 565 -5.52 17.38 -12.28
CA ASP A 565 -4.08 17.17 -12.41
C ASP A 565 -3.63 15.88 -11.73
N LEU A 566 -3.98 15.71 -10.45
CA LEU A 566 -3.64 14.49 -9.69
C LEU A 566 -4.44 13.28 -10.17
N THR A 567 -5.68 13.50 -10.58
CA THR A 567 -6.55 12.42 -11.06
C THR A 567 -5.99 11.84 -12.36
N GLN A 568 -5.54 12.67 -13.30
CA GLN A 568 -4.94 12.19 -14.55
C GLN A 568 -3.55 11.56 -14.35
N ASP A 569 -2.77 12.04 -13.37
CA ASP A 569 -1.47 11.45 -13.03
C ASP A 569 -1.60 10.03 -12.44
N ARG A 570 -2.58 9.83 -11.54
CA ARG A 570 -2.74 8.58 -10.78
C ARG A 570 -3.72 7.60 -11.38
N PHE A 571 -4.73 8.07 -12.12
CA PHE A 571 -5.70 7.21 -12.80
C PHE A 571 -5.46 7.24 -14.31
N ILE A 572 -4.65 6.31 -14.76
CA ILE A 572 -4.22 6.21 -16.15
C ILE A 572 -4.99 5.11 -16.89
N GLN A 573 -4.81 5.03 -18.21
CA GLN A 573 -5.37 3.95 -19.01
C GLN A 573 -4.38 2.80 -19.14
N GLN A 574 -4.84 1.57 -18.96
CA GLN A 574 -4.07 0.37 -19.27
C GLN A 574 -3.88 0.28 -20.80
N VAL A 575 -2.64 0.06 -21.22
CA VAL A 575 -2.19 0.26 -22.62
C VAL A 575 -2.96 -0.59 -23.64
N GLU A 576 -3.42 -1.79 -23.25
CA GLU A 576 -3.96 -2.78 -24.18
C GLU A 576 -5.50 -2.78 -24.22
N SER A 577 -6.11 -2.78 -23.04
CA SER A 577 -7.55 -2.83 -22.82
C SER A 577 -8.20 -1.45 -22.85
N GLY A 578 -7.42 -0.38 -22.60
CA GLY A 578 -7.96 0.95 -22.39
C GLY A 578 -8.81 1.07 -21.12
N GLN A 579 -8.72 0.12 -20.19
CA GLN A 579 -9.40 0.22 -18.90
C GLN A 579 -8.67 1.19 -17.97
N ARG A 580 -9.43 1.96 -17.20
CA ARG A 580 -8.90 2.87 -16.19
C ARG A 580 -8.23 2.06 -15.07
N MET A 581 -7.01 2.44 -14.71
CA MET A 581 -6.22 1.83 -13.64
C MET A 581 -5.66 2.89 -12.69
N TYR A 582 -5.66 2.59 -11.39
CA TYR A 582 -5.05 3.41 -10.36
C TYR A 582 -3.62 2.94 -10.06
N ARG A 583 -2.66 3.88 -10.10
CA ARG A 583 -1.26 3.70 -9.73
C ARG A 583 -1.06 3.89 -8.24
N THR A 584 -0.70 2.83 -7.53
CA THR A 584 -0.64 2.84 -6.05
C THR A 584 0.61 3.49 -5.47
N GLY A 585 1.70 3.56 -6.25
CA GLY A 585 3.05 3.85 -5.77
C GLY A 585 3.69 2.72 -4.95
N ASP A 586 3.00 1.60 -4.73
CA ASP A 586 3.54 0.45 -3.99
C ASP A 586 4.46 -0.38 -4.88
N LYS A 587 5.68 -0.65 -4.39
CA LYS A 587 6.65 -1.53 -5.03
C LYS A 587 6.36 -2.96 -4.61
N VAL A 588 6.07 -3.83 -5.58
CA VAL A 588 5.72 -5.22 -5.31
C VAL A 588 6.43 -6.18 -6.25
N ARG A 589 6.49 -7.45 -5.85
CA ARG A 589 6.83 -8.57 -6.73
C ARG A 589 5.62 -9.46 -6.92
N LEU A 590 5.26 -9.77 -8.16
CA LEU A 590 4.24 -10.78 -8.44
C LEU A 590 4.77 -12.18 -8.08
N LEU A 591 4.02 -12.93 -7.29
CA LEU A 591 4.29 -14.32 -6.93
C LEU A 591 3.30 -15.23 -7.68
N ALA A 592 3.46 -16.55 -7.55
CA ALA A 592 2.47 -17.51 -8.04
C ALA A 592 1.10 -17.30 -7.38
N ASP A 593 0.05 -17.70 -8.12
CA ASP A 593 -1.33 -17.78 -7.66
C ASP A 593 -1.93 -16.43 -7.23
N ASP A 594 -1.67 -15.36 -7.99
CA ASP A 594 -2.21 -14.00 -7.76
C ASP A 594 -1.85 -13.43 -6.37
N ARG A 595 -0.65 -13.78 -5.89
CA ARG A 595 -0.07 -13.23 -4.66
C ARG A 595 1.02 -12.23 -4.97
N TYR A 596 1.26 -11.32 -4.04
CA TYR A 596 2.22 -10.24 -4.21
C TYR A 596 3.07 -10.09 -2.96
N GLN A 597 4.39 -10.01 -3.14
CA GLN A 597 5.29 -9.62 -2.08
C GLN A 597 5.38 -8.09 -2.05
N TYR A 598 5.00 -7.49 -0.93
CA TYR A 598 5.18 -6.06 -0.72
C TYR A 598 6.65 -5.74 -0.43
N LEU A 599 7.23 -4.80 -1.17
CA LEU A 599 8.65 -4.41 -1.09
C LEU A 599 8.84 -2.94 -0.67
N GLY A 600 7.76 -2.23 -0.33
CA GLY A 600 7.78 -0.82 0.05
C GLY A 600 7.09 0.08 -0.96
N ARG A 601 7.56 1.32 -1.09
CA ARG A 601 6.98 2.35 -1.97
C ARG A 601 8.04 2.96 -2.88
N PHE A 602 7.61 3.43 -4.05
CA PHE A 602 8.43 4.23 -4.95
C PHE A 602 8.45 5.72 -4.58
N ASP A 603 7.47 6.20 -3.81
CA ASP A 603 7.37 7.58 -3.36
C ASP A 603 7.69 7.75 -1.86
N ASP A 604 7.75 9.01 -1.40
CA ASP A 604 8.08 9.38 -0.02
C ASP A 604 6.93 9.16 0.98
N GLN A 605 5.86 8.51 0.57
CA GLN A 605 4.71 8.28 1.44
C GLN A 605 4.99 7.15 2.42
N VAL A 606 4.49 7.28 3.64
CA VAL A 606 4.66 6.27 4.69
C VAL A 606 3.33 5.89 5.31
N LYS A 607 3.32 4.72 5.95
CA LYS A 607 2.21 4.25 6.78
C LYS A 607 2.68 4.22 8.24
N LEU A 608 1.97 4.92 9.11
CA LEU A 608 2.26 4.94 10.54
C LEU A 608 0.98 4.80 11.34
N ARG A 609 0.88 3.72 12.11
CA ARG A 609 -0.28 3.33 12.92
C ARG A 609 -1.57 3.23 12.08
N GLY A 610 -1.43 2.77 10.84
CA GLY A 610 -2.49 2.67 9.83
C GLY A 610 -2.81 3.95 9.09
N PHE A 611 -2.27 5.10 9.52
CA PHE A 611 -2.47 6.35 8.82
C PHE A 611 -1.52 6.46 7.64
N ARG A 612 -2.07 6.80 6.47
CA ARG A 612 -1.32 7.15 5.27
C ARG A 612 -0.84 8.61 5.41
N ILE A 613 0.47 8.81 5.42
CA ILE A 613 1.10 10.11 5.67
C ILE A 613 2.01 10.49 4.50
N GLU A 614 1.72 11.63 3.88
CA GLU A 614 2.63 12.30 2.97
C GLU A 614 3.65 13.10 3.78
N LEU A 615 4.92 12.69 3.79
CA LEU A 615 5.98 13.37 4.54
C LEU A 615 6.12 14.85 4.12
N GLY A 616 5.90 15.14 2.84
CA GLY A 616 5.88 16.49 2.29
C GLY A 616 4.85 17.43 2.93
N GLU A 617 3.72 16.93 3.44
CA GLU A 617 2.74 17.76 4.15
C GLU A 617 3.32 18.29 5.46
N ILE A 618 4.01 17.42 6.21
CA ILE A 618 4.65 17.79 7.47
C ILE A 618 5.79 18.77 7.22
N GLU A 619 6.59 18.52 6.18
CA GLU A 619 7.67 19.42 5.74
C GLU A 619 7.13 20.80 5.35
N ALA A 620 5.99 20.88 4.66
CA ALA A 620 5.36 22.14 4.30
C ALA A 620 4.89 22.91 5.54
N GLN A 621 4.28 22.24 6.52
CA GLN A 621 3.87 22.89 7.77
C GLN A 621 5.05 23.32 8.63
N LEU A 622 6.14 22.54 8.68
CA LEU A 622 7.39 22.95 9.32
C LEU A 622 7.94 24.23 8.68
N LYS A 623 7.95 24.32 7.35
CA LYS A 623 8.42 25.52 6.61
C LYS A 623 7.50 26.73 6.72
N ARG A 624 6.25 26.56 7.19
CA ARG A 624 5.33 27.67 7.48
C ARG A 624 5.73 28.42 8.77
N ILE A 625 6.52 27.78 9.64
CA ILE A 625 7.02 28.38 10.88
C ILE A 625 8.12 29.39 10.54
N GLU A 626 7.96 30.64 10.99
CA GLU A 626 8.81 31.76 10.58
C GLU A 626 10.31 31.51 10.80
N GLN A 627 10.68 30.84 11.89
CA GLN A 627 12.08 30.57 12.27
C GLN A 627 12.73 29.46 11.43
N VAL A 628 11.93 28.65 10.73
CA VAL A 628 12.41 27.51 9.94
C VAL A 628 12.81 27.99 8.54
N GLN A 629 14.02 27.67 8.13
CA GLN A 629 14.52 27.95 6.79
C GLN A 629 14.18 26.80 5.82
N ASP A 630 14.44 25.57 6.24
CA ASP A 630 14.19 24.38 5.44
C ASP A 630 13.91 23.19 6.38
N ALA A 631 13.20 22.18 5.88
CA ALA A 631 12.79 21.03 6.68
C ALA A 631 12.65 19.75 5.86
N ALA A 632 12.98 18.62 6.47
CA ALA A 632 12.74 17.29 5.95
C ALA A 632 12.18 16.37 7.03
N VAL A 633 11.35 15.41 6.64
CA VAL A 633 10.79 14.42 7.56
C VAL A 633 11.13 13.03 7.07
N LYS A 634 11.42 12.12 8.00
CA LYS A 634 11.70 10.71 7.74
C LYS A 634 10.99 9.84 8.77
N LEU A 635 10.44 8.70 8.35
CA LEU A 635 10.03 7.65 9.28
C LEU A 635 11.27 6.83 9.64
N GLN A 636 11.53 6.67 10.95
CA GLN A 636 12.61 5.83 11.46
C GLN A 636 12.06 4.71 12.34
N GLY A 637 12.72 3.56 12.33
CA GLY A 637 12.27 2.36 13.02
C GLY A 637 11.20 1.59 12.26
N GLU A 638 10.86 0.40 12.77
CA GLU A 638 9.83 -0.48 12.21
C GLU A 638 8.85 -0.92 13.30
N GLY A 639 7.63 -1.28 12.91
CA GLY A 639 6.62 -1.78 13.82
C GLY A 639 6.31 -0.80 14.95
N ASP A 640 6.57 -1.21 16.19
CA ASP A 640 6.26 -0.43 17.39
C ASP A 640 7.20 0.77 17.63
N ASP A 641 8.44 0.68 17.13
CA ASP A 641 9.45 1.72 17.30
C ASP A 641 9.39 2.79 16.20
N ALA A 642 8.50 2.58 15.21
CA ALA A 642 8.30 3.49 14.09
C ALA A 642 7.88 4.89 14.58
N VAL A 643 8.68 5.91 14.23
CA VAL A 643 8.47 7.29 14.65
C VAL A 643 8.84 8.27 13.54
N LEU A 644 8.03 9.33 13.40
CA LEU A 644 8.35 10.45 12.52
C LEU A 644 9.45 11.32 13.17
N VAL A 645 10.53 11.54 12.42
CA VAL A 645 11.64 12.42 12.78
C VAL A 645 11.65 13.63 11.86
N GLY A 646 11.49 14.82 12.43
CA GLY A 646 11.59 16.10 11.71
C GLY A 646 12.99 16.68 11.83
N TYR A 647 13.64 16.89 10.70
CA TYR A 647 14.94 17.56 10.57
C TYR A 647 14.71 19.00 10.15
N VAL A 648 15.25 19.93 10.93
CA VAL A 648 14.96 21.36 10.79
C VAL A 648 16.27 22.14 10.65
N GLU A 649 16.34 22.98 9.64
CA GLU A 649 17.36 24.02 9.48
C GLU A 649 16.71 25.36 9.85
N TYR A 650 17.28 26.09 10.81
CA TYR A 650 16.76 27.41 11.20
C TYR A 650 17.35 28.53 10.34
N LYS A 651 16.60 29.64 10.22
CA LYS A 651 17.13 30.87 9.63
C LYS A 651 18.28 31.41 10.48
N PRO A 652 19.30 32.05 9.88
CA PRO A 652 20.41 32.65 10.62
C PRO A 652 19.91 33.57 11.75
N GLY A 653 20.45 33.36 12.95
CA GLY A 653 20.09 34.13 14.15
C GLY A 653 18.71 33.83 14.74
N SER A 654 17.99 32.84 14.22
CA SER A 654 16.72 32.38 14.80
C SER A 654 16.96 31.21 15.77
N GLU A 655 16.25 31.23 16.89
CA GLU A 655 16.23 30.12 17.84
C GLU A 655 14.80 29.75 18.19
N MET A 656 14.54 28.44 18.28
CA MET A 656 13.25 27.92 18.71
C MET A 656 13.45 26.58 19.41
N THR A 657 12.69 26.35 20.48
CA THR A 657 12.74 25.05 21.17
C THR A 657 11.97 24.00 20.38
N LYS A 658 12.44 22.74 20.46
CA LYS A 658 11.73 21.58 19.86
C LYS A 658 10.29 21.46 20.36
N LEU A 659 10.05 21.81 21.63
CA LEU A 659 8.71 21.83 22.22
C LEU A 659 7.82 22.89 21.56
N ALA A 660 8.35 24.09 21.31
CA ALA A 660 7.60 25.15 20.65
C ALA A 660 7.30 24.81 19.18
N LEU A 661 8.22 24.19 18.45
CA LEU A 661 7.96 23.65 17.11
C LEU A 661 6.79 22.65 17.12
N ARG A 662 6.84 21.63 17.99
CA ARG A 662 5.75 20.65 18.10
C ARG A 662 4.42 21.31 18.45
N LYS A 663 4.42 22.26 19.38
CA LYS A 663 3.21 23.00 19.78
C LYS A 663 2.59 23.75 18.61
N GLN A 664 3.40 24.35 17.73
CA GLN A 664 2.88 24.99 16.51
C GLN A 664 2.37 23.96 15.52
N LEU A 665 3.08 22.85 15.29
CA LEU A 665 2.61 21.80 14.38
C LEU A 665 1.26 21.22 14.81
N HIS A 666 0.99 21.05 16.11
CA HIS A 666 -0.30 20.59 16.63
C HIS A 666 -1.48 21.51 16.28
N GLN A 667 -1.24 22.76 15.87
CA GLN A 667 -2.30 23.67 15.42
C GLN A 667 -2.77 23.35 13.99
N PHE A 668 -1.89 22.76 13.16
CA PHE A 668 -2.14 22.53 11.73
C PHE A 668 -2.29 21.05 11.39
N LEU A 669 -1.61 20.18 12.13
CA LEU A 669 -1.50 18.75 11.84
C LEU A 669 -2.22 17.91 12.90
N PRO A 670 -2.89 16.82 12.49
CA PRO A 670 -3.34 15.78 13.41
C PRO A 670 -2.19 15.26 14.26
N ALA A 671 -2.48 14.80 15.48
CA ALA A 671 -1.47 14.33 16.42
C ALA A 671 -0.56 13.22 15.84
N TYR A 672 -1.11 12.33 15.00
CA TYR A 672 -0.34 11.24 14.38
C TYR A 672 0.65 11.70 13.30
N MET A 673 0.53 12.94 12.78
CA MET A 673 1.45 13.53 11.80
C MET A 673 2.54 14.39 12.44
N VAL A 674 2.43 14.73 13.73
CA VAL A 674 3.44 15.56 14.41
C VAL A 674 4.68 14.71 14.72
N PRO A 675 5.90 15.12 14.31
CA PRO A 675 7.11 14.36 14.57
C PRO A 675 7.36 14.08 16.05
N GLY A 676 7.47 12.80 16.39
CA GLY A 676 7.81 12.34 17.74
C GLY A 676 9.22 12.74 18.14
N ARG A 677 10.14 12.92 17.17
CA ARG A 677 11.49 13.46 17.39
C ARG A 677 11.75 14.66 16.47
N ILE A 678 12.47 15.65 16.97
CA ILE A 678 12.96 16.79 16.18
C ILE A 678 14.47 16.90 16.34
N VAL A 679 15.17 16.98 15.21
CA VAL A 679 16.61 17.16 15.11
C VAL A 679 16.88 18.48 14.41
N VAL A 680 17.68 19.34 15.03
CA VAL A 680 18.08 20.62 14.42
C VAL A 680 19.45 20.39 13.80
N LEU A 681 19.61 20.79 12.53
CA LEU A 681 20.84 20.69 11.78
C LEU A 681 21.30 22.08 11.35
N ASP A 682 22.62 22.29 11.30
CA ASP A 682 23.20 23.53 10.76
C ASP A 682 22.84 23.72 9.28
N LYS A 683 22.75 22.60 8.54
CA LYS A 683 22.35 22.58 7.13
C LYS A 683 21.79 21.23 6.74
N LEU A 684 20.68 21.22 6.00
CA LEU A 684 20.13 19.98 5.43
C LEU A 684 21.01 19.46 4.29
N PRO A 685 21.26 18.14 4.21
CA PRO A 685 21.99 17.55 3.08
C PRO A 685 21.16 17.71 1.81
N LYS A 686 21.80 18.11 0.70
CA LYS A 686 21.13 18.31 -0.60
C LYS A 686 21.73 17.41 -1.67
N THR A 687 20.90 16.97 -2.61
CA THR A 687 21.31 16.27 -3.83
C THR A 687 21.97 17.26 -4.80
N GLY A 688 22.60 16.75 -5.87
CA GLY A 688 23.16 17.60 -6.94
C GLY A 688 22.12 18.48 -7.65
N SER A 689 20.83 18.18 -7.52
CA SER A 689 19.71 19.01 -8.04
C SER A 689 19.18 20.02 -7.03
N GLY A 690 19.77 20.13 -5.83
CA GLY A 690 19.38 21.08 -4.80
C GLY A 690 18.18 20.68 -3.95
N LYS A 691 17.64 19.47 -4.13
CA LYS A 691 16.59 18.89 -3.26
C LYS A 691 17.21 18.29 -1.99
N VAL A 692 16.45 18.17 -0.89
CA VAL A 692 16.96 17.50 0.32
C VAL A 692 17.24 16.02 0.04
N ASP A 693 18.43 15.55 0.44
CA ASP A 693 18.84 14.17 0.34
C ASP A 693 18.49 13.39 1.61
N ARG A 694 17.30 12.78 1.62
CA ARG A 694 16.79 12.03 2.79
C ARG A 694 17.62 10.79 3.13
N LYS A 695 18.35 10.22 2.17
CA LYS A 695 19.20 9.04 2.42
C LYS A 695 20.40 9.39 3.30
N ARG A 696 20.86 10.63 3.24
CA ARG A 696 21.97 11.16 4.05
C ARG A 696 21.56 11.68 5.41
N LEU A 697 20.26 11.67 5.73
CA LEU A 697 19.79 11.99 7.09
C LEU A 697 20.11 10.82 8.02
N THR A 698 20.96 11.09 9.01
CA THR A 698 21.43 10.11 9.99
C THR A 698 20.30 9.58 10.87
N GLU A 699 20.38 8.30 11.23
CA GLU A 699 19.56 7.70 12.27
C GLU A 699 19.92 8.31 13.64
N VAL A 700 18.90 8.57 14.47
CA VAL A 700 19.05 9.32 15.73
C VAL A 700 18.46 8.56 16.90
#